data_AF-A0A3F2RIN6-F1
#
_entry.id   AF-A0A3F2RIN6-F1
#
_cell.length_a   1.000
_cell.length_b   1.000
_cell.length_c   1.000
_cell.angle_alpha   90.00
_cell.angle_beta   90.00
_cell.angle_gamma   90.00
#
_symmetry.space_group_name_H-M   'P 1'
#
loop_
_entity.id
_entity.type
_entity.pdbx_description
1 polymer ?
#
loop_
_entity_poly.entity_id
_entity_poly.type
_entity_poly.pdbx_seq_one_letter_code
_entity_poly.pdbx_strand_id
1 'polypeptide(L)'
;MYGSSPIGENAGERTHSNVWRDTSEEEMYGSYLGPGANDAGSDVPMMRPTMNARPSTAMHQEIAVGQLENDAGAAGAAGGAGKTYSGRKVVWPGALFLLLVTLAALSCITYFGIQQYDSAQTQQELTISATEVNKARKSTSIKSCLLPDYIASDGKIYAEDSNTGDKKQLVFTGINWSGMENAEGVPHGLATKQSYLDDIAANLSDNGFNAVRLPLNAQMIIDNSAPDTTLFVNSLDTDLNVDTYIDMIKKIVQGLGKQQIGVLLDIHKIDPNFTDDTSEHLWYTDDYPIATIYTMFETLATELCSDLEYNIVGIDLKNEPVGGCWPEDDTDAYCETDVNWPRAVEKIGDKILAICPNWLIVAEGNYATNNVVEINGANVTFNDWYGASLQNASLNPIQLATKNKLVFAPHFYSPSVYPSSYFFKKQSSSGDAVSVTEYPNTTDGNVLLKAALTSVLDSSFGDAVTEAGVPTFYGEFGGIYGAAEKLEGLTSTRVIEMLIEYAADMNMTGGFAWAINPDGAYKFNDEYKPDDPWQYGLYSDSSWDAYNTDFATGLQKLKGSGSFPCFSKTTTTTDTSGSGSSTVSVSFDSASGSSATTKATTSTAASGSAAATTTTTTTSTAASTAASGTAATATAA
;
A
#
# COMPACT_ATOMS: atom_id res chain seq x y z
N MET A 1 8.21 22.97 33.98
CA MET A 1 8.49 21.75 34.78
C MET A 1 7.91 20.58 34.01
N TYR A 2 8.66 19.49 33.87
CA TYR A 2 8.27 18.28 33.15
C TYR A 2 7.39 17.36 34.01
N GLY A 3 6.65 16.45 33.35
CA GLY A 3 5.90 15.34 33.97
C GLY A 3 4.38 15.46 33.81
N SER A 4 3.63 14.41 33.49
CA SER A 4 4.02 12.99 33.36
C SER A 4 3.03 12.22 32.46
N SER A 5 3.54 11.34 31.60
CA SER A 5 2.75 10.28 30.95
C SER A 5 2.86 8.97 31.77
N PRO A 6 1.78 8.18 31.91
CA PRO A 6 1.81 6.91 32.63
C PRO A 6 2.20 5.75 31.69
N ILE A 7 3.48 5.39 31.64
CA ILE A 7 3.92 4.12 31.04
C ILE A 7 3.71 3.00 32.07
N GLY A 8 2.90 2.01 31.71
CA GLY A 8 2.72 0.80 32.50
C GLY A 8 3.95 -0.11 32.46
N GLU A 9 4.23 -0.80 33.57
CA GLU A 9 5.36 -1.70 33.71
C GLU A 9 5.16 -2.97 32.87
N ASN A 10 5.95 -3.14 31.79
CA ASN A 10 6.27 -4.43 31.17
C ASN A 10 7.53 -4.28 30.28
N ALA A 11 8.70 -4.19 30.92
CA ALA A 11 10.00 -4.12 30.24
C ALA A 11 10.75 -5.45 30.41
N GLY A 12 10.38 -6.45 29.61
CA GLY A 12 11.04 -7.74 29.51
C GLY A 12 10.74 -8.38 28.15
N GLU A 13 11.77 -8.94 27.50
CA GLU A 13 11.69 -9.66 26.22
C GLU A 13 11.13 -8.85 25.02
N ARG A 14 11.98 -7.99 24.44
CA ARG A 14 11.81 -7.52 23.05
C ARG A 14 12.39 -8.56 22.09
N THR A 15 11.57 -9.51 21.66
CA THR A 15 11.89 -10.45 20.56
C THR A 15 10.69 -10.54 19.61
N HIS A 16 10.92 -10.14 18.36
CA HIS A 16 10.01 -10.18 17.20
C HIS A 16 8.82 -9.18 17.18
N SER A 17 8.69 -8.55 16.00
CA SER A 17 7.51 -7.89 15.38
C SER A 17 6.30 -7.48 16.25
N ASN A 18 6.41 -6.37 16.98
CA ASN A 18 5.25 -5.63 17.55
C ASN A 18 5.14 -4.18 17.02
N VAL A 19 5.77 -3.87 15.88
CA VAL A 19 5.74 -2.52 15.26
C VAL A 19 4.72 -2.45 14.11
N TRP A 20 4.37 -3.61 13.55
CA TRP A 20 3.47 -3.74 12.42
C TRP A 20 2.52 -4.88 12.73
N ARG A 21 1.25 -4.52 12.83
CA ARG A 21 0.10 -5.40 12.87
C ARG A 21 -0.93 -4.63 12.06
N ASP A 22 -1.27 -5.12 10.87
CA ASP A 22 -2.27 -4.45 10.05
C ASP A 22 -3.58 -4.38 10.85
N THR A 23 -4.22 -3.22 10.96
CA THR A 23 -5.49 -3.14 11.69
C THR A 23 -6.62 -3.81 10.92
N SER A 24 -6.40 -4.16 9.64
CA SER A 24 -7.22 -5.14 8.93
C SER A 24 -7.19 -6.54 9.56
N GLU A 25 -6.22 -6.89 10.40
CA GLU A 25 -6.21 -8.17 11.12
C GLU A 25 -7.39 -8.35 12.09
N GLU A 26 -8.01 -7.26 12.57
CA GLU A 26 -9.20 -7.35 13.44
C GLU A 26 -10.50 -7.48 12.61
N GLU A 27 -10.40 -7.40 11.29
CA GLU A 27 -11.53 -7.51 10.39
C GLU A 27 -12.00 -8.98 10.28
N MET A 28 -13.12 -9.24 10.94
CA MET A 28 -13.88 -10.46 10.70
C MET A 28 -14.52 -10.38 9.31
N TYR A 29 -13.84 -10.91 8.28
CA TYR A 29 -14.48 -11.30 7.01
C TYR A 29 -15.88 -11.86 7.26
N GLY A 30 -16.89 -11.05 6.95
CA GLY A 30 -18.28 -11.32 7.25
C GLY A 30 -18.69 -12.66 6.67
N SER A 31 -19.63 -13.37 7.32
CA SER A 31 -19.91 -14.75 6.95
C SER A 31 -20.51 -14.85 5.53
N TYR A 32 -19.67 -15.17 4.55
CA TYR A 32 -20.04 -15.66 3.20
C TYR A 32 -20.74 -17.05 3.24
N LEU A 33 -21.18 -17.48 4.43
CA LEU A 33 -22.09 -18.61 4.63
C LEU A 33 -23.53 -18.09 4.45
N GLY A 34 -24.16 -18.48 3.35
CA GLY A 34 -25.58 -18.17 3.10
C GLY A 34 -26.50 -18.65 4.26
N PRO A 35 -27.66 -18.00 4.46
CA PRO A 35 -28.48 -18.19 5.67
C PRO A 35 -29.04 -19.61 5.76
N GLY A 36 -28.51 -20.40 6.71
CA GLY A 36 -28.72 -21.86 6.69
C GLY A 36 -28.68 -22.66 8.00
N ALA A 37 -28.59 -22.07 9.21
CA ALA A 37 -28.84 -22.81 10.47
C ALA A 37 -28.99 -21.93 11.76
N ASN A 38 -30.24 -21.54 12.06
CA ASN A 38 -30.87 -21.41 13.39
C ASN A 38 -30.05 -21.09 14.69
N ASP A 39 -30.17 -19.82 15.13
CA ASP A 39 -30.96 -19.37 16.29
C ASP A 39 -30.48 -19.51 17.78
N ALA A 40 -30.70 -18.37 18.49
CA ALA A 40 -31.02 -18.16 19.92
C ALA A 40 -29.94 -17.97 21.03
N GLY A 41 -29.93 -16.79 21.71
CA GLY A 41 -29.46 -16.72 23.12
C GLY A 41 -29.04 -15.39 23.81
N SER A 42 -29.93 -14.42 24.01
CA SER A 42 -30.04 -13.50 25.20
C SER A 42 -28.90 -12.56 25.70
N ASP A 43 -29.23 -11.26 25.71
CA ASP A 43 -29.22 -10.27 26.81
C ASP A 43 -27.95 -9.86 27.62
N VAL A 44 -27.67 -8.54 27.58
CA VAL A 44 -26.80 -7.76 28.50
C VAL A 44 -27.56 -7.42 29.81
N PRO A 45 -26.90 -7.16 30.96
CA PRO A 45 -26.78 -5.74 31.36
C PRO A 45 -25.53 -5.33 32.21
N MET A 46 -25.24 -4.03 32.17
CA MET A 46 -24.22 -3.29 32.93
C MET A 46 -24.33 -3.34 34.48
N MET A 47 -23.20 -3.21 35.21
CA MET A 47 -22.90 -2.02 36.07
C MET A 47 -21.67 -2.16 37.02
N ARG A 48 -21.15 -1.00 37.44
CA ARG A 48 -20.09 -0.74 38.46
C ARG A 48 -20.36 -1.34 39.86
N PRO A 49 -19.34 -1.33 40.72
CA PRO A 49 -19.47 -0.57 41.98
C PRO A 49 -18.28 0.37 42.30
N THR A 50 -18.48 1.26 43.27
CA THR A 50 -17.58 2.38 43.64
C THR A 50 -17.34 2.50 45.14
N MET A 51 -16.21 3.15 45.51
CA MET A 51 -15.99 4.04 46.69
C MET A 51 -15.38 3.54 48.03
N ASN A 52 -14.46 4.39 48.52
CA ASN A 52 -14.07 4.74 49.92
C ASN A 52 -13.18 3.77 50.73
N ALA A 53 -12.11 4.21 51.42
CA ALA A 53 -12.04 5.38 52.30
C ALA A 53 -10.64 6.04 52.50
N ARG A 54 -10.66 7.28 53.03
CA ARG A 54 -9.57 8.20 53.49
C ARG A 54 -9.26 7.99 55.02
N PRO A 55 -8.47 8.78 55.80
CA PRO A 55 -7.83 10.12 55.56
C PRO A 55 -6.40 10.40 56.15
N SER A 56 -5.86 11.61 55.86
CA SER A 56 -5.10 12.54 56.77
C SER A 56 -3.71 12.18 57.37
N THR A 57 -2.77 13.07 57.71
CA THR A 57 -2.53 14.55 57.51
C THR A 57 -1.12 14.93 58.03
N ALA A 58 -0.40 15.83 57.31
CA ALA A 58 0.50 16.94 57.80
C ALA A 58 1.63 16.65 58.84
N MET A 59 2.60 17.52 59.21
CA MET A 59 2.92 18.96 58.99
C MET A 59 4.44 19.20 59.31
N HIS A 60 5.14 20.13 58.60
CA HIS A 60 6.34 20.98 58.94
C HIS A 60 7.53 20.47 59.83
N GLN A 61 8.70 21.13 60.07
CA GLN A 61 9.26 22.49 59.88
C GLN A 61 10.77 22.48 59.52
N GLU A 62 11.30 23.64 59.11
CA GLU A 62 12.74 24.01 59.07
C GLU A 62 13.31 24.33 60.48
N ILE A 63 14.64 24.54 60.61
CA ILE A 63 15.26 25.73 61.29
C ILE A 63 16.80 25.75 61.12
N ALA A 64 17.41 26.92 61.34
CA ALA A 64 18.68 27.39 60.78
C ALA A 64 19.92 27.42 61.72
N VAL A 65 21.11 27.49 61.09
CA VAL A 65 22.33 28.29 61.40
C VAL A 65 22.98 28.27 62.80
N GLY A 66 24.32 28.18 62.82
CA GLY A 66 25.17 28.63 63.93
C GLY A 66 26.62 28.96 63.51
N GLN A 67 27.03 30.22 63.65
CA GLN A 67 28.45 30.66 63.67
C GLN A 67 28.96 30.69 65.11
N LEU A 68 30.30 30.72 65.34
CA LEU A 68 30.92 31.46 66.46
C LEU A 68 32.47 31.56 66.36
N GLU A 69 33.00 32.51 67.12
CA GLU A 69 34.41 32.94 67.20
C GLU A 69 34.88 32.95 68.70
N ASN A 70 36.09 33.38 69.12
CA ASN A 70 37.27 33.93 68.44
C ASN A 70 38.57 33.71 69.28
N ASP A 71 39.71 34.15 68.70
CA ASP A 71 40.84 34.83 69.33
C ASP A 71 41.99 34.14 70.13
N ALA A 72 43.18 34.72 69.86
CA ALA A 72 44.34 35.01 70.73
C ALA A 72 45.36 33.93 71.20
N GLY A 73 46.63 34.10 70.76
CA GLY A 73 47.61 34.72 71.69
C GLY A 73 48.80 33.92 72.28
N ALA A 74 49.83 33.65 71.46
CA ALA A 74 51.28 33.75 71.79
C ALA A 74 52.03 32.90 72.86
N ALA A 75 53.25 32.48 72.44
CA ALA A 75 54.52 32.29 73.20
C ALA A 75 54.83 30.99 74.01
N GLY A 76 56.05 30.44 73.78
CA GLY A 76 56.92 30.02 74.90
C GLY A 76 57.45 28.57 75.01
N ALA A 77 58.55 28.25 74.31
CA ALA A 77 59.72 27.45 74.73
C ALA A 77 59.64 26.04 75.42
N ALA A 78 60.44 25.12 74.82
CA ALA A 78 61.38 24.17 75.46
C ALA A 78 60.94 22.86 76.19
N GLY A 79 61.18 21.71 75.51
CA GLY A 79 62.11 20.65 75.97
C GLY A 79 61.61 19.52 76.90
N GLY A 80 61.91 18.25 76.58
CA GLY A 80 61.87 17.15 77.58
C GLY A 80 61.67 15.70 77.11
N ALA A 81 62.75 15.03 76.67
CA ALA A 81 63.05 13.59 76.76
C ALA A 81 61.92 12.50 76.81
N GLY A 82 61.71 11.84 75.67
CA GLY A 82 61.96 10.39 75.46
C GLY A 82 61.50 9.31 76.46
N LYS A 83 60.63 8.40 75.98
CA LYS A 83 60.59 6.98 76.36
C LYS A 83 60.43 6.10 75.12
N THR A 84 61.35 5.18 74.90
CA THR A 84 61.22 4.11 73.90
C THR A 84 60.47 2.91 74.49
N TYR A 85 59.60 2.28 73.70
CA TYR A 85 58.92 1.03 74.07
C TYR A 85 59.14 0.00 72.96
N SER A 86 59.52 -1.22 73.33
CA SER A 86 59.85 -2.27 72.37
C SER A 86 58.58 -2.87 71.74
N GLY A 87 58.57 -2.97 70.41
CA GLY A 87 57.42 -3.43 69.66
C GLY A 87 57.19 -4.94 69.79
N ARG A 88 56.19 -5.34 70.58
CA ARG A 88 55.52 -6.63 70.37
C ARG A 88 54.65 -6.49 69.12
N LYS A 89 54.95 -7.23 68.05
CA LYS A 89 54.13 -7.27 66.83
C LYS A 89 52.76 -7.88 67.15
N VAL A 90 51.81 -7.06 67.60
CA VAL A 90 50.39 -7.38 67.57
C VAL A 90 49.95 -7.20 66.12
N VAL A 91 49.63 -8.31 65.46
CA VAL A 91 48.96 -8.25 64.15
C VAL A 91 47.56 -7.71 64.42
N TRP A 92 47.34 -6.43 64.15
CA TRP A 92 46.07 -5.77 64.46
C TRP A 92 44.94 -6.41 63.64
N PRO A 93 43.85 -6.90 64.28
CA PRO A 93 42.67 -7.37 63.56
C PRO A 93 42.12 -6.31 62.60
N GLY A 94 42.25 -5.02 62.96
CA GLY A 94 41.89 -3.89 62.10
C GLY A 94 42.71 -3.77 60.80
N ALA A 95 43.96 -4.24 60.76
CA ALA A 95 44.77 -4.23 59.53
C ALA A 95 44.32 -5.34 58.56
N LEU A 96 43.99 -6.52 59.09
CA LEU A 96 43.39 -7.60 58.29
C LEU A 96 41.98 -7.22 57.83
N PHE A 97 41.16 -6.63 58.70
CA PHE A 97 39.83 -6.13 58.35
C PHE A 97 39.90 -5.05 57.27
N LEU A 98 40.79 -4.06 57.40
CA LEU A 98 40.97 -3.03 56.39
C LEU A 98 41.44 -3.60 55.05
N LEU A 99 42.33 -4.60 55.05
CA LEU A 99 42.77 -5.31 53.84
C LEU A 99 41.65 -6.14 53.21
N LEU A 100 40.78 -6.77 54.01
CA LEU A 100 39.60 -7.48 53.50
C LEU A 100 38.55 -6.51 52.93
N VAL A 101 38.34 -5.36 53.57
CA VAL A 101 37.43 -4.31 53.08
C VAL A 101 37.97 -3.68 51.80
N THR A 102 39.27 -3.41 51.67
CA THR A 102 39.83 -2.88 50.42
C THR A 102 39.81 -3.92 49.30
N LEU A 103 40.09 -5.20 49.57
CA LEU A 103 39.91 -6.27 48.58
C LEU A 103 38.44 -6.41 48.16
N ALA A 104 37.50 -6.43 49.11
CA ALA A 104 36.07 -6.49 48.80
C ALA A 104 35.60 -5.28 47.97
N ALA A 105 36.05 -4.07 48.31
CA ALA A 105 35.76 -2.86 47.55
C ALA A 105 36.34 -2.91 46.13
N LEU A 106 37.60 -3.32 45.97
CA LEU A 106 38.23 -3.49 44.65
C LEU A 106 37.50 -4.56 43.81
N SER A 107 37.12 -5.69 44.42
CA SER A 107 36.33 -6.73 43.75
C SER A 107 34.95 -6.22 43.33
N CYS A 108 34.26 -5.45 44.18
CA CYS A 108 32.96 -4.86 43.83
C CYS A 108 33.10 -3.82 42.71
N ILE A 109 34.09 -2.92 42.79
CA ILE A 109 34.36 -1.92 41.73
C ILE A 109 34.70 -2.61 40.41
N THR A 110 35.48 -3.69 40.44
CA THR A 110 35.79 -4.48 39.24
C THR A 110 34.55 -5.18 38.69
N TYR A 111 33.73 -5.78 39.55
CA TYR A 111 32.51 -6.48 39.16
C TYR A 111 31.47 -5.54 38.54
N PHE A 112 31.13 -4.44 39.23
CA PHE A 112 30.21 -3.43 38.69
C PHE A 112 30.79 -2.69 37.49
N GLY A 113 32.11 -2.48 37.44
CA GLY A 113 32.80 -1.91 36.28
C GLY A 113 32.71 -2.80 35.05
N ILE A 114 32.88 -4.13 35.20
CA ILE A 114 32.66 -5.10 34.13
C ILE A 114 31.18 -5.13 33.74
N GLN A 115 30.25 -5.25 34.69
CA GLN A 115 28.82 -5.26 34.41
C GLN A 115 28.36 -4.01 33.65
N GLN A 116 28.88 -2.83 34.01
CA GLN A 116 28.56 -1.57 33.34
C GLN A 116 29.27 -1.42 31.99
N TYR A 117 30.48 -1.96 31.83
CA TYR A 117 31.17 -2.05 30.55
C TYR A 117 30.42 -2.99 29.59
N ASP A 118 30.04 -4.18 30.03
CA ASP A 118 29.27 -5.15 29.23
C ASP A 118 27.91 -4.56 28.86
N SER A 119 27.21 -3.93 29.80
CA SER A 119 25.95 -3.21 29.53
C SER A 119 26.16 -2.08 28.51
N ALA A 120 27.26 -1.31 28.60
CA ALA A 120 27.58 -0.26 27.65
C ALA A 120 27.95 -0.81 26.27
N GLN A 121 28.66 -1.95 26.19
CA GLN A 121 28.95 -2.65 24.94
C GLN A 121 27.66 -3.19 24.31
N THR A 122 26.76 -3.83 25.06
CA THR A 122 25.46 -4.27 24.55
C THR A 122 24.61 -3.08 24.09
N GLN A 123 24.59 -1.95 24.81
CA GLN A 123 23.91 -0.74 24.33
C GLN A 123 24.59 -0.15 23.09
N GLN A 124 25.92 -0.21 22.98
CA GLN A 124 26.66 0.24 21.81
C GLN A 124 26.43 -0.69 20.61
N GLU A 125 26.34 -2.00 20.80
CA GLU A 125 26.02 -3.01 19.79
C GLU A 125 24.55 -2.93 19.34
N LEU A 126 23.63 -2.66 20.27
CA LEU A 126 22.23 -2.32 19.94
C LEU A 126 22.14 -0.99 19.19
N THR A 127 22.95 0.02 19.54
CA THR A 127 23.00 1.30 18.83
C THR A 127 23.62 1.14 17.44
N ILE A 128 24.72 0.40 17.32
CA ILE A 128 25.37 0.09 16.04
C ILE A 128 24.40 -0.72 15.19
N SER A 129 23.83 -1.82 15.66
CA SER A 129 22.84 -2.59 14.89
C SER A 129 21.55 -1.84 14.60
N ALA A 130 21.22 -0.76 15.34
CA ALA A 130 20.09 0.15 15.03
C ALA A 130 20.46 1.28 14.06
N THR A 131 21.75 1.60 13.90
CA THR A 131 22.26 2.64 12.99
C THR A 131 23.04 2.08 11.79
N GLU A 132 23.30 0.76 11.77
CA GLU A 132 23.90 0.06 10.65
C GLU A 132 22.94 0.06 9.48
N VAL A 133 23.38 0.79 8.46
CA VAL A 133 22.70 0.94 7.19
C VAL A 133 22.86 -0.37 6.43
N ASN A 134 21.94 -1.32 6.65
CA ASN A 134 21.89 -2.60 5.93
C ASN A 134 21.94 -2.40 4.39
N LYS A 135 21.39 -1.28 3.92
CA LYS A 135 21.31 -0.91 2.50
C LYS A 135 21.49 0.60 2.35
N ALA A 136 22.44 1.02 1.52
CA ALA A 136 22.73 2.45 1.32
C ALA A 136 21.57 3.14 0.57
N ARG A 137 20.98 4.18 1.18
CA ARG A 137 19.88 4.97 0.58
C ARG A 137 20.29 5.50 -0.79
N LYS A 138 19.59 5.06 -1.84
CA LYS A 138 19.63 5.69 -3.16
C LYS A 138 18.67 6.87 -3.14
N SER A 139 19.14 8.05 -3.53
CA SER A 139 18.28 9.21 -3.74
C SER A 139 18.27 9.53 -5.23
N THR A 140 17.10 9.42 -5.85
CA THR A 140 16.85 9.82 -7.23
C THR A 140 16.03 11.10 -7.28
N SER A 141 16.24 11.92 -8.31
CA SER A 141 15.53 13.18 -8.51
C SER A 141 14.09 12.94 -8.94
N ILE A 142 13.16 13.76 -8.45
CA ILE A 142 11.77 13.80 -8.90
C ILE A 142 11.72 14.05 -10.42
N LYS A 143 10.90 13.28 -11.13
CA LYS A 143 10.54 13.57 -12.53
C LYS A 143 9.37 14.55 -12.51
N SER A 144 9.53 15.71 -13.15
CA SER A 144 8.40 16.58 -13.47
C SER A 144 8.03 16.36 -14.93
N CYS A 145 6.81 15.89 -15.14
CA CYS A 145 6.22 15.65 -16.45
C CYS A 145 4.96 16.51 -16.56
N LEU A 146 4.45 16.73 -17.76
CA LEU A 146 3.11 17.28 -17.91
C LEU A 146 2.08 16.31 -17.30
N LEU A 147 1.18 16.80 -16.45
CA LEU A 147 -0.01 16.07 -16.01
C LEU A 147 -0.88 15.69 -17.24
N PRO A 148 -1.02 14.40 -17.58
CA PRO A 148 -1.84 13.97 -18.72
C PRO A 148 -3.32 14.27 -18.51
N ASP A 149 -4.09 14.33 -19.59
CA ASP A 149 -5.54 14.17 -19.52
C ASP A 149 -5.87 12.67 -19.57
N TYR A 150 -6.41 12.10 -18.49
CA TYR A 150 -6.76 10.68 -18.42
C TYR A 150 -8.20 10.48 -18.87
N ILE A 151 -8.40 9.61 -19.86
CA ILE A 151 -9.66 9.51 -20.60
C ILE A 151 -10.10 8.05 -20.72
N ALA A 152 -11.33 7.80 -20.28
CA ALA A 152 -12.08 6.57 -20.53
C ALA A 152 -12.78 6.64 -21.90
N SER A 153 -12.33 5.84 -22.88
CA SER A 153 -12.92 5.78 -24.22
C SER A 153 -12.89 4.35 -24.75
N ASP A 154 -13.97 3.91 -25.40
CA ASP A 154 -14.03 2.62 -26.10
C ASP A 154 -13.64 1.41 -25.21
N GLY A 155 -14.12 1.39 -23.96
CA GLY A 155 -13.80 0.37 -22.96
C GLY A 155 -12.35 0.39 -22.45
N LYS A 156 -11.58 1.44 -22.75
CA LYS A 156 -10.15 1.56 -22.44
C LYS A 156 -9.78 2.88 -21.79
N ILE A 157 -8.65 2.88 -21.08
CA ILE A 157 -8.06 4.08 -20.49
C ILE A 157 -6.89 4.58 -21.34
N TYR A 158 -6.83 5.90 -21.56
CA TYR A 158 -5.75 6.58 -22.25
C TYR A 158 -5.20 7.72 -21.40
N ALA A 159 -3.89 7.94 -21.45
CA ALA A 159 -3.27 9.21 -21.09
C ALA A 159 -3.06 10.02 -22.39
N GLU A 160 -3.61 11.23 -22.44
CA GLU A 160 -3.45 12.16 -23.57
C GLU A 160 -2.52 13.32 -23.20
N ASP A 161 -1.54 13.61 -24.07
CA ASP A 161 -0.71 14.81 -23.96
C ASP A 161 -1.56 16.04 -24.34
N SER A 162 -1.92 16.85 -23.35
CA SER A 162 -2.72 18.07 -23.52
C SER A 162 -2.15 19.09 -24.51
N ASN A 163 -0.87 19.01 -24.89
CA ASN A 163 -0.25 19.89 -25.88
C ASN A 163 -0.32 19.33 -27.32
N THR A 164 -0.25 18.01 -27.51
CA THR A 164 -0.12 17.39 -28.84
C THR A 164 -1.34 16.57 -29.27
N GLY A 165 -2.16 16.11 -28.32
CA GLY A 165 -3.23 15.12 -28.56
C GLY A 165 -2.71 13.68 -28.71
N ASP A 166 -1.43 13.42 -28.39
CA ASP A 166 -0.87 12.07 -28.44
C ASP A 166 -1.44 11.21 -27.32
N LYS A 167 -2.11 10.10 -27.68
CA LYS A 167 -2.70 9.16 -26.72
C LYS A 167 -1.80 7.95 -26.49
N LYS A 168 -1.67 7.55 -25.22
CA LYS A 168 -1.06 6.28 -24.79
C LYS A 168 -2.10 5.46 -24.06
N GLN A 169 -2.43 4.27 -24.57
CA GLN A 169 -3.33 3.34 -23.88
C GLN A 169 -2.62 2.87 -22.60
N LEU A 170 -3.33 2.90 -21.48
CA LEU A 170 -2.90 2.31 -20.22
C LEU A 170 -3.44 0.88 -20.11
N VAL A 171 -2.65 0.02 -19.47
CA VAL A 171 -3.06 -1.30 -18.94
C VAL A 171 -2.26 -1.50 -17.67
N PHE A 172 -2.91 -1.94 -16.59
CA PHE A 172 -2.28 -2.06 -15.28
C PHE A 172 -1.79 -3.50 -15.03
N THR A 173 -0.47 -3.65 -14.89
CA THR A 173 0.11 -4.63 -13.98
C THR A 173 0.27 -3.91 -12.65
N GLY A 174 -0.84 -3.76 -11.93
CA GLY A 174 -0.93 -2.97 -10.71
C GLY A 174 -0.70 -3.81 -9.44
N ILE A 175 -0.43 -3.14 -8.33
CA ILE A 175 -0.41 -3.75 -7.00
C ILE A 175 -0.91 -2.76 -5.94
N ASN A 176 -1.57 -3.25 -4.89
CA ASN A 176 -1.96 -2.42 -3.74
C ASN A 176 -0.80 -2.26 -2.75
N TRP A 177 -0.66 -1.07 -2.15
CA TRP A 177 0.31 -0.79 -1.09
C TRP A 177 -0.35 -0.18 0.15
N SER A 178 -0.63 -1.05 1.12
CA SER A 178 -1.34 -0.74 2.37
C SER A 178 -0.41 -0.14 3.44
N GLY A 179 -1.03 0.60 4.36
CA GLY A 179 -0.47 1.22 5.58
C GLY A 179 -0.90 2.68 5.77
N MET A 180 -1.35 3.37 4.72
CA MET A 180 -1.77 4.78 4.82
C MET A 180 -3.25 4.94 5.21
N GLU A 181 -4.06 3.92 5.01
CA GLU A 181 -5.44 3.74 5.49
C GLU A 181 -5.52 3.50 7.01
N ASN A 182 -4.45 3.00 7.61
CA ASN A 182 -4.37 2.75 9.05
C ASN A 182 -3.84 4.00 9.81
N ALA A 183 -3.84 3.94 11.14
CA ALA A 183 -3.54 5.09 12.01
C ALA A 183 -2.07 5.56 11.94
N GLU A 184 -1.19 4.75 11.36
CA GLU A 184 0.20 5.07 11.04
C GLU A 184 0.29 6.19 10.01
N GLY A 185 -0.61 6.19 9.02
CA GLY A 185 -0.62 7.13 7.90
C GLY A 185 0.61 7.07 6.99
N VAL A 186 1.28 5.92 6.93
CA VAL A 186 2.53 5.69 6.16
C VAL A 186 2.48 4.27 5.56
N PRO A 187 2.85 4.07 4.28
CA PRO A 187 2.86 2.72 3.71
C PRO A 187 3.80 1.78 4.47
N HIS A 188 3.39 0.54 4.69
CA HIS A 188 4.23 -0.46 5.35
C HIS A 188 5.53 -0.70 4.54
N GLY A 189 6.59 -1.18 5.20
CA GLY A 189 7.87 -1.46 4.55
C GLY A 189 8.86 -0.30 4.53
N LEU A 190 8.48 0.87 5.05
CA LEU A 190 9.33 2.06 5.16
C LEU A 190 9.99 2.22 6.53
N ALA A 191 9.79 1.28 7.47
CA ALA A 191 10.34 1.36 8.82
C ALA A 191 11.87 1.33 8.87
N THR A 192 12.40 1.69 10.03
CA THR A 192 13.82 1.44 10.35
C THR A 192 14.14 -0.06 10.23
N LYS A 193 15.11 -0.41 9.37
CA LYS A 193 15.53 -1.77 8.94
C LYS A 193 14.64 -2.51 7.93
N GLN A 194 13.62 -1.86 7.37
CA GLN A 194 12.94 -2.36 6.17
C GLN A 194 13.58 -1.71 4.93
N SER A 195 12.78 -1.22 3.98
CA SER A 195 13.24 -0.64 2.72
C SER A 195 13.17 0.89 2.68
N TYR A 196 13.58 1.48 1.55
CA TYR A 196 13.36 2.89 1.21
C TYR A 196 12.40 3.00 0.04
N LEU A 197 11.61 4.07 -0.01
CA LEU A 197 10.64 4.34 -1.08
C LEU A 197 11.25 4.22 -2.49
N ASP A 198 12.42 4.83 -2.73
CA ASP A 198 13.13 4.77 -4.02
C ASP A 198 13.57 3.33 -4.39
N ASP A 199 13.84 2.47 -3.41
CA ASP A 199 14.20 1.06 -3.63
C ASP A 199 12.96 0.18 -3.88
N ILE A 200 11.85 0.40 -3.15
CA ILE A 200 10.58 -0.30 -3.38
C ILE A 200 10.08 0.03 -4.79
N ALA A 201 10.02 1.32 -5.13
CA ALA A 201 9.61 1.77 -6.46
C ALA A 201 10.52 1.20 -7.57
N ALA A 202 11.85 1.18 -7.37
CA ALA A 202 12.77 0.62 -8.36
C ALA A 202 12.51 -0.87 -8.58
N ASN A 203 12.38 -1.62 -7.49
CA ASN A 203 12.10 -3.05 -7.55
C ASN A 203 10.75 -3.37 -8.21
N LEU A 204 9.69 -2.60 -7.93
CA LEU A 204 8.38 -2.75 -8.58
C LEU A 204 8.51 -2.61 -10.10
N SER A 205 9.17 -1.54 -10.56
CA SER A 205 9.46 -1.31 -11.98
C SER A 205 10.30 -2.44 -12.58
N ASP A 206 11.35 -2.88 -11.90
CA ASP A 206 12.23 -3.98 -12.36
C ASP A 206 11.49 -5.34 -12.45
N ASN A 207 10.42 -5.53 -11.67
CA ASN A 207 9.54 -6.70 -11.72
C ASN A 207 8.30 -6.51 -12.62
N GLY A 208 8.24 -5.42 -13.41
CA GLY A 208 7.23 -5.20 -14.43
C GLY A 208 5.88 -4.65 -13.93
N PHE A 209 5.81 -4.20 -12.67
CA PHE A 209 4.68 -3.43 -12.16
C PHE A 209 4.75 -2.00 -12.71
N ASN A 210 3.59 -1.43 -13.06
CA ASN A 210 3.51 -0.09 -13.63
C ASN A 210 2.48 0.83 -12.98
N ALA A 211 1.73 0.34 -12.00
CA ALA A 211 0.83 1.15 -11.19
C ALA A 211 0.74 0.64 -9.75
N VAL A 212 0.41 1.54 -8.82
CA VAL A 212 0.09 1.23 -7.42
C VAL A 212 -1.30 1.80 -7.10
N ARG A 213 -2.18 1.01 -6.49
CA ARG A 213 -3.37 1.52 -5.79
C ARG A 213 -2.94 1.77 -4.34
N LEU A 214 -3.21 2.97 -3.86
CA LEU A 214 -2.72 3.49 -2.59
C LEU A 214 -3.91 3.76 -1.67
N PRO A 215 -4.31 2.78 -0.84
CA PRO A 215 -5.26 2.97 0.25
C PRO A 215 -4.90 4.16 1.15
N LEU A 216 -5.89 4.99 1.46
CA LEU A 216 -5.82 6.15 2.35
C LEU A 216 -7.01 6.12 3.31
N ASN A 217 -7.00 6.97 4.35
CA ASN A 217 -8.19 7.19 5.19
C ASN A 217 -8.69 8.64 5.17
N ALA A 218 -10.02 8.81 5.19
CA ALA A 218 -10.65 10.12 5.10
C ALA A 218 -10.32 11.02 6.30
N GLN A 219 -10.29 10.46 7.53
CA GLN A 219 -9.98 11.23 8.74
C GLN A 219 -8.63 11.95 8.63
N MET A 220 -7.53 11.25 8.30
CA MET A 220 -6.20 11.85 8.26
C MET A 220 -6.07 12.89 7.14
N ILE A 221 -6.87 12.82 6.07
CA ILE A 221 -6.95 13.86 5.04
C ILE A 221 -7.70 15.09 5.57
N ILE A 222 -8.77 14.89 6.34
CA ILE A 222 -9.59 15.96 6.92
C ILE A 222 -8.83 16.71 8.04
N ASP A 223 -8.19 15.96 8.94
CA ASP A 223 -7.38 16.51 10.04
C ASP A 223 -6.04 17.08 9.52
N ASN A 224 -5.49 16.46 8.47
CA ASN A 224 -4.24 16.80 7.77
C ASN A 224 -3.00 17.00 8.67
N SER A 225 -2.99 16.38 9.86
CA SER A 225 -1.83 16.36 10.75
C SER A 225 -0.71 15.47 10.19
N ALA A 226 0.54 15.75 10.55
CA ALA A 226 1.67 14.87 10.25
C ALA A 226 1.45 13.45 10.83
N PRO A 227 1.76 12.37 10.07
CA PRO A 227 1.83 11.01 10.60
C PRO A 227 3.03 10.82 11.55
N ASP A 228 3.04 9.75 12.36
CA ASP A 228 4.18 9.45 13.24
C ASP A 228 5.34 8.80 12.48
N THR A 229 6.15 9.63 11.84
CA THR A 229 7.34 9.17 11.12
C THR A 229 8.43 8.59 12.04
N THR A 230 8.34 8.75 13.37
CA THR A 230 9.39 8.29 14.29
C THR A 230 9.36 6.78 14.55
N LEU A 231 8.18 6.17 14.41
CA LEU A 231 7.98 4.72 14.53
C LEU A 231 7.94 4.06 13.15
N PHE A 232 7.27 4.71 12.19
CA PHE A 232 6.82 4.09 10.93
C PHE A 232 7.70 4.42 9.72
N VAL A 233 8.63 5.37 9.85
CA VAL A 233 9.61 5.72 8.82
C VAL A 233 11.04 5.46 9.31
N ASN A 234 11.91 5.02 8.41
CA ASN A 234 13.35 4.94 8.64
C ASN A 234 13.91 6.35 8.92
N SER A 235 14.51 6.56 10.09
CA SER A 235 15.06 7.86 10.52
C SER A 235 16.08 8.50 9.56
N LEU A 236 16.62 7.74 8.60
CA LEU A 236 17.53 8.22 7.55
C LEU A 236 16.80 8.73 6.29
N ASP A 237 15.50 8.48 6.14
CA ASP A 237 14.67 8.99 5.06
C ASP A 237 14.08 10.36 5.41
N THR A 238 14.97 11.36 5.41
CA THR A 238 14.63 12.74 5.80
C THR A 238 13.57 13.40 4.93
N ASP A 239 13.31 12.88 3.73
CA ASP A 239 12.37 13.46 2.78
C ASP A 239 10.92 13.07 3.09
N LEU A 240 10.73 12.03 3.92
CA LEU A 240 9.43 11.57 4.44
C LEU A 240 9.07 12.19 5.81
N ASN A 241 9.97 12.97 6.42
CA ASN A 241 9.63 13.79 7.58
C ASN A 241 8.86 15.05 7.12
N VAL A 242 7.54 14.94 7.09
CA VAL A 242 6.60 15.93 6.56
C VAL A 242 5.76 16.58 7.66
N ASP A 243 5.24 17.78 7.38
CA ASP A 243 4.40 18.52 8.33
C ASP A 243 2.90 18.16 8.25
N THR A 244 2.47 17.45 7.19
CA THR A 244 1.05 17.11 6.93
C THR A 244 0.88 15.73 6.28
N TYR A 245 -0.30 15.11 6.41
CA TYR A 245 -0.62 13.84 5.76
C TYR A 245 -0.72 13.97 4.23
N ILE A 246 -1.27 15.08 3.72
CA ILE A 246 -1.23 15.44 2.29
C ILE A 246 0.21 15.49 1.76
N ASP A 247 1.16 16.03 2.52
CA ASP A 247 2.56 16.02 2.12
C ASP A 247 3.17 14.62 2.13
N MET A 248 2.76 13.71 3.03
CA MET A 248 3.14 12.29 2.96
C MET A 248 2.67 11.68 1.64
N ILE A 249 1.39 11.85 1.26
CA ILE A 249 0.85 11.38 -0.01
C ILE A 249 1.68 11.92 -1.18
N LYS A 250 1.98 13.23 -1.22
CA LYS A 250 2.85 13.84 -2.24
C LYS A 250 4.21 13.14 -2.31
N LYS A 251 4.86 12.82 -1.18
CA LYS A 251 6.16 12.13 -1.19
C LYS A 251 6.07 10.71 -1.75
N ILE A 252 5.08 9.93 -1.34
CA ILE A 252 4.87 8.56 -1.84
C ILE A 252 4.61 8.58 -3.35
N VAL A 253 3.68 9.42 -3.81
CA VAL A 253 3.35 9.63 -5.23
C VAL A 253 4.59 10.04 -6.03
N GLN A 254 5.32 11.06 -5.57
CA GLN A 254 6.53 11.54 -6.24
C GLN A 254 7.61 10.47 -6.31
N GLY A 255 7.80 9.65 -5.26
CA GLY A 255 8.73 8.52 -5.22
C GLY A 255 8.45 7.46 -6.27
N LEU A 256 7.19 7.01 -6.36
CA LEU A 256 6.70 6.12 -7.42
C LEU A 256 6.84 6.77 -8.81
N GLY A 257 6.58 8.08 -8.90
CA GLY A 257 6.73 8.88 -10.12
C GLY A 257 8.15 8.95 -10.67
N LYS A 258 9.19 8.79 -9.82
CA LYS A 258 10.60 8.69 -10.29
C LYS A 258 10.82 7.48 -11.18
N GLN A 259 10.14 6.37 -10.90
CA GLN A 259 10.21 5.14 -11.69
C GLN A 259 9.12 5.05 -12.76
N GLN A 260 8.31 6.12 -12.93
CA GLN A 260 7.14 6.11 -13.81
C GLN A 260 6.19 4.96 -13.46
N ILE A 261 5.83 4.87 -12.18
CA ILE A 261 4.74 4.04 -11.68
C ILE A 261 3.52 4.96 -11.49
N GLY A 262 2.40 4.61 -12.12
CA GLY A 262 1.13 5.30 -11.95
C GLY A 262 0.56 5.11 -10.54
N VAL A 263 -0.24 6.04 -10.06
CA VAL A 263 -0.92 5.94 -8.75
C VAL A 263 -2.42 6.11 -8.93
N LEU A 264 -3.18 5.16 -8.39
CA LEU A 264 -4.59 5.32 -8.09
C LEU A 264 -4.69 5.61 -6.59
N LEU A 265 -5.20 6.78 -6.21
CA LEU A 265 -5.51 7.04 -4.80
C LEU A 265 -6.81 6.29 -4.47
N ASP A 266 -6.89 5.68 -3.29
CA ASP A 266 -8.08 4.97 -2.83
C ASP A 266 -8.51 5.49 -1.46
N ILE A 267 -9.80 5.81 -1.29
CA ILE A 267 -10.37 6.14 0.02
C ILE A 267 -10.86 4.85 0.67
N HIS A 268 -9.93 4.18 1.34
CA HIS A 268 -10.10 2.83 1.83
C HIS A 268 -10.96 2.79 3.10
N LYS A 269 -10.58 3.62 4.08
CA LYS A 269 -11.26 3.77 5.36
C LYS A 269 -11.74 5.22 5.56
N ILE A 270 -12.74 5.40 6.40
CA ILE A 270 -13.14 6.71 6.94
C ILE A 270 -12.43 6.93 8.26
N ASP A 271 -12.57 5.99 9.20
CA ASP A 271 -11.89 5.97 10.49
C ASP A 271 -10.75 4.94 10.44
N PRO A 272 -9.46 5.33 10.58
CA PRO A 272 -8.33 4.39 10.59
C PRO A 272 -8.36 3.39 11.77
N ASN A 273 -9.28 3.54 12.72
CA ASN A 273 -9.50 2.66 13.87
C ASN A 273 -10.79 1.82 13.74
N PHE A 274 -11.46 1.82 12.58
CA PHE A 274 -12.66 1.01 12.35
C PHE A 274 -12.33 -0.50 12.41
N THR A 275 -13.07 -1.25 13.24
CA THR A 275 -12.90 -2.70 13.45
C THR A 275 -14.21 -3.49 13.55
N ASP A 276 -15.37 -2.88 13.25
CA ASP A 276 -16.68 -3.54 13.37
C ASP A 276 -16.97 -4.53 12.22
N ASP A 277 -16.36 -4.35 11.04
CA ASP A 277 -16.50 -5.15 9.80
C ASP A 277 -15.23 -5.00 8.94
N THR A 278 -15.11 -5.65 7.77
CA THR A 278 -13.95 -5.45 6.87
C THR A 278 -13.98 -4.16 6.05
N SER A 279 -15.08 -3.41 6.10
CA SER A 279 -15.24 -2.16 5.36
C SER A 279 -16.36 -1.34 5.98
N GLU A 280 -16.16 -0.03 6.15
CA GLU A 280 -17.28 0.84 6.52
C GLU A 280 -18.38 0.79 5.47
N HIS A 281 -19.62 0.63 5.92
CA HIS A 281 -20.74 0.31 5.03
C HIS A 281 -21.05 1.41 4.01
N LEU A 282 -20.73 2.67 4.30
CA LEU A 282 -21.00 3.82 3.44
C LEU A 282 -19.75 4.72 3.31
N TRP A 283 -19.77 5.61 2.32
CA TRP A 283 -18.74 6.64 2.08
C TRP A 283 -18.87 7.90 2.97
N TYR A 284 -19.65 7.82 4.05
CA TYR A 284 -19.79 8.84 5.09
C TYR A 284 -20.26 8.22 6.42
N THR A 285 -20.09 8.93 7.53
CA THR A 285 -20.63 8.55 8.85
C THR A 285 -21.31 9.75 9.52
N ASP A 286 -21.88 9.58 10.71
CA ASP A 286 -22.42 10.70 11.51
C ASP A 286 -21.32 11.68 11.95
N ASP A 287 -20.13 11.18 12.28
CA ASP A 287 -18.96 12.00 12.66
C ASP A 287 -18.27 12.61 11.42
N TYR A 288 -18.28 11.91 10.28
CA TYR A 288 -17.77 12.37 8.98
C TYR A 288 -18.90 12.49 7.96
N PRO A 289 -19.80 13.49 8.11
CA PRO A 289 -20.96 13.63 7.24
C PRO A 289 -20.54 13.96 5.81
N ILE A 290 -21.39 13.61 4.83
CA ILE A 290 -21.11 13.73 3.40
C ILE A 290 -20.60 15.11 2.94
N ALA A 291 -21.00 16.20 3.61
CA ALA A 291 -20.48 17.54 3.33
C ALA A 291 -18.99 17.71 3.65
N THR A 292 -18.51 17.07 4.73
CA THR A 292 -17.08 17.01 5.10
C THR A 292 -16.31 16.16 4.10
N ILE A 293 -16.86 15.00 3.72
CA ILE A 293 -16.30 14.10 2.69
C ILE A 293 -16.14 14.83 1.35
N TYR A 294 -17.12 15.63 0.94
CA TYR A 294 -16.97 16.48 -0.25
C TYR A 294 -15.78 17.46 -0.16
N THR A 295 -15.57 18.11 0.99
CA THR A 295 -14.43 19.02 1.19
C THR A 295 -13.09 18.27 1.28
N MET A 296 -13.09 17.02 1.75
CA MET A 296 -11.92 16.13 1.73
C MET A 296 -11.48 15.85 0.28
N PHE A 297 -12.40 15.44 -0.59
CA PHE A 297 -12.12 15.22 -2.02
C PHE A 297 -11.71 16.51 -2.76
N GLU A 298 -12.36 17.63 -2.46
CA GLU A 298 -11.99 18.94 -3.01
C GLU A 298 -10.57 19.36 -2.58
N THR A 299 -10.16 19.02 -1.35
CA THR A 299 -8.78 19.23 -0.85
C THR A 299 -7.77 18.36 -1.60
N LEU A 300 -8.03 17.05 -1.76
CA LEU A 300 -7.15 16.16 -2.56
C LEU A 300 -6.94 16.67 -3.98
N ALA A 301 -8.03 17.02 -4.67
CA ALA A 301 -7.97 17.55 -6.03
C ALA A 301 -7.22 18.89 -6.11
N THR A 302 -7.35 19.75 -5.09
CA THR A 302 -6.63 21.03 -5.04
C THR A 302 -5.13 20.84 -4.81
N GLU A 303 -4.74 19.92 -3.94
CA GLU A 303 -3.36 19.75 -3.47
C GLU A 303 -2.50 18.83 -4.35
N LEU A 304 -3.12 17.92 -5.11
CA LEU A 304 -2.41 16.85 -5.85
C LEU A 304 -2.62 16.89 -7.37
N CYS A 305 -3.46 17.79 -7.91
CA CYS A 305 -3.63 17.93 -9.36
C CYS A 305 -2.51 18.78 -9.97
N SER A 306 -1.29 18.23 -10.09
CA SER A 306 -0.10 18.98 -10.51
C SER A 306 0.90 18.15 -11.34
N ASP A 307 1.80 18.83 -12.07
CA ASP A 307 2.92 18.25 -12.82
C ASP A 307 3.98 17.55 -11.95
N LEU A 308 3.95 17.72 -10.61
CA LEU A 308 4.81 16.98 -9.66
C LEU A 308 4.20 15.63 -9.28
N GLU A 309 2.88 15.55 -9.28
CA GLU A 309 2.06 14.37 -9.03
C GLU A 309 1.46 13.83 -10.34
N TYR A 310 2.14 14.09 -11.47
CA TYR A 310 1.70 13.77 -12.84
C TYR A 310 1.27 12.30 -13.03
N ASN A 311 1.72 11.41 -12.15
CA ASN A 311 1.47 9.99 -12.20
C ASN A 311 0.18 9.56 -11.48
N ILE A 312 -0.57 10.47 -10.83
CA ILE A 312 -1.91 10.17 -10.30
C ILE A 312 -2.89 10.05 -11.48
N VAL A 313 -3.46 8.85 -11.67
CA VAL A 313 -4.42 8.56 -12.75
C VAL A 313 -5.85 9.01 -12.39
N GLY A 314 -6.19 9.01 -11.11
CA GLY A 314 -7.52 9.26 -10.61
C GLY A 314 -7.68 8.89 -9.13
N ILE A 315 -8.93 8.89 -8.67
CA ILE A 315 -9.32 8.51 -7.31
C ILE A 315 -10.38 7.40 -7.37
N ASP A 316 -10.15 6.34 -6.60
CA ASP A 316 -11.11 5.34 -6.19
C ASP A 316 -11.92 5.88 -5.00
N LEU A 317 -13.22 6.02 -5.18
CA LEU A 317 -14.02 6.88 -4.30
C LEU A 317 -14.35 6.26 -2.95
N LYS A 318 -14.44 4.93 -2.87
CA LYS A 318 -14.61 4.19 -1.61
C LYS A 318 -14.33 2.71 -1.86
N ASN A 319 -13.34 2.14 -1.15
CA ASN A 319 -13.14 0.70 -1.04
C ASN A 319 -14.36 -0.04 -0.48
N GLU A 320 -14.88 -0.99 -1.24
CA GLU A 320 -15.83 -2.01 -0.80
C GLU A 320 -17.13 -1.45 -0.15
N PRO A 321 -17.97 -0.67 -0.85
CA PRO A 321 -19.20 -0.08 -0.29
C PRO A 321 -20.31 -1.13 -0.09
N VAL A 322 -20.33 -1.79 1.08
CA VAL A 322 -21.28 -2.90 1.37
C VAL A 322 -22.70 -2.47 1.75
N GLY A 323 -22.89 -1.23 2.23
CA GLY A 323 -24.19 -0.66 2.59
C GLY A 323 -24.84 0.18 1.49
N GLY A 324 -24.15 0.37 0.35
CA GLY A 324 -24.66 1.08 -0.81
C GLY A 324 -25.70 0.28 -1.60
N CYS A 325 -26.61 0.97 -2.26
CA CYS A 325 -27.58 0.37 -3.18
C CYS A 325 -27.40 0.87 -4.61
N TRP A 326 -27.73 0.01 -5.59
CA TRP A 326 -27.75 0.31 -7.02
C TRP A 326 -29.11 -0.10 -7.62
N PRO A 327 -30.07 0.83 -7.73
CA PRO A 327 -31.42 0.50 -8.19
C PRO A 327 -31.50 0.42 -9.71
N GLU A 328 -32.50 -0.30 -10.24
CA GLU A 328 -32.77 -0.35 -11.69
C GLU A 328 -33.26 1.03 -12.20
N ASP A 329 -33.97 1.77 -11.35
CA ASP A 329 -34.41 3.15 -11.57
C ASP A 329 -34.38 3.94 -10.25
N ASP A 330 -34.05 5.24 -10.28
CA ASP A 330 -33.96 6.08 -9.07
C ASP A 330 -35.30 6.24 -8.29
N THR A 331 -36.42 5.73 -8.82
CA THR A 331 -37.70 5.67 -8.12
C THR A 331 -37.91 4.38 -7.30
N ASP A 332 -36.97 3.42 -7.33
CA ASP A 332 -37.04 2.17 -6.57
C ASP A 332 -37.00 2.42 -5.06
N ALA A 333 -38.12 2.11 -4.40
CA ALA A 333 -38.35 2.47 -2.99
C ALA A 333 -37.47 1.74 -1.95
N TYR A 334 -36.56 0.86 -2.36
CA TYR A 334 -35.59 0.22 -1.46
C TYR A 334 -34.28 1.01 -1.34
N CYS A 335 -34.04 1.96 -2.24
CA CYS A 335 -32.76 2.68 -2.35
C CYS A 335 -32.95 4.17 -2.08
N GLU A 336 -32.73 4.59 -0.84
CA GLU A 336 -32.84 6.01 -0.45
C GLU A 336 -31.69 6.85 -1.06
N THR A 337 -31.92 8.15 -1.26
CA THR A 337 -31.04 9.04 -2.06
C THR A 337 -29.64 9.27 -1.44
N ASP A 338 -29.50 8.99 -0.16
CA ASP A 338 -28.26 9.09 0.62
C ASP A 338 -27.44 7.79 0.61
N VAL A 339 -28.06 6.63 0.42
CA VAL A 339 -27.40 5.32 0.24
C VAL A 339 -27.32 4.82 -1.21
N ASN A 340 -27.88 5.58 -2.17
CA ASN A 340 -27.73 5.33 -3.61
C ASN A 340 -26.30 5.63 -4.09
N TRP A 341 -25.51 4.56 -4.29
CA TRP A 341 -24.09 4.64 -4.64
C TRP A 341 -23.84 5.30 -6.01
N PRO A 342 -24.54 4.96 -7.11
CA PRO A 342 -24.40 5.65 -8.39
C PRO A 342 -24.54 7.17 -8.32
N ARG A 343 -25.57 7.63 -7.60
CA ARG A 343 -25.86 9.06 -7.43
C ARG A 343 -24.89 9.73 -6.45
N ALA A 344 -24.14 8.97 -5.64
CA ALA A 344 -23.05 9.49 -4.82
C ALA A 344 -21.75 9.63 -5.62
N VAL A 345 -21.38 8.62 -6.42
CA VAL A 345 -20.25 8.66 -7.36
C VAL A 345 -20.34 9.88 -8.28
N GLU A 346 -21.54 10.19 -8.80
CA GLU A 346 -21.75 11.40 -9.61
C GLU A 346 -21.45 12.69 -8.84
N LYS A 347 -22.01 12.85 -7.63
CA LYS A 347 -21.85 14.07 -6.82
C LYS A 347 -20.41 14.28 -6.36
N ILE A 348 -19.73 13.21 -5.98
CA ILE A 348 -18.32 13.23 -5.54
C ILE A 348 -17.41 13.46 -6.76
N GLY A 349 -17.61 12.69 -7.82
CA GLY A 349 -16.83 12.77 -9.05
C GLY A 349 -16.91 14.14 -9.72
N ASP A 350 -18.11 14.73 -9.83
CA ASP A 350 -18.27 16.07 -10.41
C ASP A 350 -17.58 17.17 -9.58
N LYS A 351 -17.46 17.00 -8.26
CA LYS A 351 -16.70 17.92 -7.39
C LYS A 351 -15.20 17.82 -7.63
N ILE A 352 -14.67 16.61 -7.70
CA ILE A 352 -13.27 16.35 -8.03
C ILE A 352 -12.95 16.92 -9.43
N LEU A 353 -13.75 16.57 -10.44
CA LEU A 353 -13.54 16.95 -11.83
C LEU A 353 -13.73 18.45 -12.11
N ALA A 354 -14.46 19.18 -11.24
CA ALA A 354 -14.55 20.64 -11.30
C ALA A 354 -13.22 21.33 -10.90
N ILE A 355 -12.35 20.65 -10.16
CA ILE A 355 -11.02 21.14 -9.74
C ILE A 355 -9.93 20.51 -10.60
N CYS A 356 -9.93 19.18 -10.72
CA CYS A 356 -8.98 18.40 -11.51
C CYS A 356 -9.69 17.68 -12.66
N PRO A 357 -9.95 18.33 -13.81
CA PRO A 357 -10.60 17.69 -14.95
C PRO A 357 -9.76 16.58 -15.58
N ASN A 358 -8.45 16.54 -15.31
CA ASN A 358 -7.49 15.58 -15.85
C ASN A 358 -7.66 14.15 -15.32
N TRP A 359 -8.15 13.97 -14.09
CA TRP A 359 -8.22 12.68 -13.41
C TRP A 359 -9.41 11.80 -13.85
N LEU A 360 -9.28 10.49 -13.64
CA LEU A 360 -10.42 9.56 -13.67
C LEU A 360 -11.12 9.51 -12.32
N ILE A 361 -12.41 9.16 -12.37
CA ILE A 361 -13.23 8.81 -11.22
C ILE A 361 -13.46 7.30 -11.30
N VAL A 362 -12.93 6.59 -10.32
CA VAL A 362 -13.01 5.13 -10.22
C VAL A 362 -14.08 4.79 -9.19
N ALA A 363 -14.94 3.83 -9.55
CA ALA A 363 -16.01 3.36 -8.69
C ALA A 363 -16.03 1.83 -8.65
N GLU A 364 -16.04 1.29 -7.44
CA GLU A 364 -16.29 -0.12 -7.18
C GLU A 364 -17.79 -0.45 -7.27
N GLY A 365 -18.11 -1.75 -7.18
CA GLY A 365 -19.47 -2.23 -7.01
C GLY A 365 -19.92 -2.30 -5.55
N ASN A 366 -21.19 -2.63 -5.33
CA ASN A 366 -21.72 -2.86 -3.99
C ASN A 366 -21.52 -4.34 -3.56
N TYR A 367 -22.13 -4.73 -2.43
CA TYR A 367 -22.24 -6.12 -2.00
C TYR A 367 -23.65 -6.67 -2.27
N ALA A 368 -23.77 -7.66 -3.18
CA ALA A 368 -25.02 -8.38 -3.40
C ALA A 368 -24.98 -9.77 -2.75
N THR A 369 -26.13 -10.21 -2.23
CA THR A 369 -26.24 -11.46 -1.45
C THR A 369 -27.27 -12.40 -2.03
N ASN A 370 -27.08 -13.70 -1.80
CA ASN A 370 -27.97 -14.76 -2.26
C ASN A 370 -28.14 -14.82 -3.79
N ASN A 371 -27.12 -14.40 -4.54
CA ASN A 371 -27.03 -14.57 -5.99
C ASN A 371 -27.13 -16.07 -6.34
N VAL A 372 -27.90 -16.42 -7.37
CA VAL A 372 -28.11 -17.82 -7.79
C VAL A 372 -27.79 -17.97 -9.27
N VAL A 373 -26.72 -18.72 -9.56
CA VAL A 373 -26.30 -19.04 -10.93
C VAL A 373 -26.18 -20.55 -11.14
N GLU A 374 -26.27 -21.00 -12.39
CA GLU A 374 -26.09 -22.40 -12.76
C GLU A 374 -24.60 -22.68 -12.99
N ILE A 375 -24.02 -23.59 -12.21
CA ILE A 375 -22.62 -23.99 -12.30
C ILE A 375 -22.54 -25.50 -12.45
N ASN A 376 -21.96 -25.96 -13.56
CA ASN A 376 -21.61 -27.36 -13.81
C ASN A 376 -22.78 -28.36 -13.63
N GLY A 377 -24.00 -27.93 -13.95
CA GLY A 377 -25.24 -28.70 -13.86
C GLY A 377 -26.01 -28.55 -12.53
N ALA A 378 -25.65 -27.58 -11.70
CA ALA A 378 -26.28 -27.34 -10.39
C ALA A 378 -26.45 -25.85 -10.09
N ASN A 379 -27.56 -25.46 -9.48
CA ASN A 379 -27.73 -24.10 -8.98
C ASN A 379 -26.84 -23.91 -7.75
N VAL A 380 -25.98 -22.89 -7.77
CA VAL A 380 -25.13 -22.48 -6.66
C VAL A 380 -25.60 -21.12 -6.15
N THR A 381 -25.82 -21.03 -4.84
CA THR A 381 -26.10 -19.76 -4.15
C THR A 381 -24.81 -19.24 -3.53
N PHE A 382 -24.51 -17.96 -3.74
CA PHE A 382 -23.34 -17.28 -3.22
C PHE A 382 -23.66 -15.81 -2.92
N ASN A 383 -22.73 -15.11 -2.26
CA ASN A 383 -22.73 -13.65 -2.18
C ASN A 383 -21.56 -13.15 -3.03
N ASP A 384 -21.72 -12.00 -3.69
CA ASP A 384 -20.61 -11.32 -4.35
C ASP A 384 -19.53 -10.96 -3.33
N TRP A 385 -18.29 -10.74 -3.79
CA TRP A 385 -17.31 -10.07 -2.93
C TRP A 385 -17.80 -8.65 -2.62
N TYR A 386 -17.38 -8.12 -1.49
CA TYR A 386 -17.50 -6.69 -1.23
C TYR A 386 -16.79 -5.92 -2.37
N GLY A 387 -17.30 -4.76 -2.78
CA GLY A 387 -16.72 -4.02 -3.92
C GLY A 387 -16.99 -4.61 -5.31
N ALA A 388 -17.61 -5.79 -5.45
CA ALA A 388 -17.69 -6.48 -6.74
C ALA A 388 -18.96 -6.22 -7.56
N SER A 389 -20.10 -5.93 -6.91
CA SER A 389 -21.40 -6.03 -7.57
C SER A 389 -21.73 -4.77 -8.37
N LEU A 390 -21.59 -4.86 -9.70
CA LEU A 390 -22.04 -3.84 -10.67
C LEU A 390 -23.45 -4.16 -11.21
N GLN A 391 -24.26 -4.86 -10.43
CA GLN A 391 -25.66 -5.09 -10.75
C GLN A 391 -26.37 -3.76 -11.06
N ASN A 392 -27.20 -3.78 -12.10
CA ASN A 392 -27.95 -2.63 -12.61
C ASN A 392 -27.10 -1.48 -13.22
N ALA A 393 -25.77 -1.60 -13.34
CA ALA A 393 -24.94 -0.55 -13.95
C ALA A 393 -25.29 -0.24 -15.42
N SER A 394 -25.80 -1.21 -16.18
CA SER A 394 -26.35 -1.01 -17.53
C SER A 394 -27.72 -0.31 -17.54
N LEU A 395 -28.53 -0.55 -16.51
CA LEU A 395 -29.93 -0.11 -16.42
C LEU A 395 -30.01 1.31 -15.85
N ASN A 396 -29.26 1.56 -14.77
CA ASN A 396 -29.11 2.85 -14.14
C ASN A 396 -27.62 3.27 -14.15
N PRO A 397 -27.10 3.73 -15.31
CA PRO A 397 -25.70 4.07 -15.45
C PRO A 397 -25.32 5.37 -14.73
N ILE A 398 -24.09 5.39 -14.21
CA ILE A 398 -23.45 6.57 -13.62
C ILE A 398 -23.12 7.59 -14.72
N GLN A 399 -23.53 8.84 -14.54
CA GLN A 399 -23.44 9.91 -15.54
C GLN A 399 -22.78 11.17 -14.98
N LEU A 400 -21.45 11.15 -14.89
CA LEU A 400 -20.63 12.34 -14.60
C LEU A 400 -20.91 13.49 -15.60
N ALA A 401 -20.87 14.73 -15.12
CA ALA A 401 -21.00 15.93 -15.95
C ALA A 401 -19.87 16.02 -16.97
N THR A 402 -18.63 15.79 -16.54
CA THR A 402 -17.46 15.66 -17.43
C THR A 402 -17.44 14.25 -18.02
N LYS A 403 -17.54 14.17 -19.35
CA LYS A 403 -17.61 12.89 -20.07
C LYS A 403 -16.24 12.22 -20.17
N ASN A 404 -16.27 10.90 -20.35
CA ASN A 404 -15.08 10.06 -20.55
C ASN A 404 -14.15 10.03 -19.32
N LYS A 405 -14.71 10.05 -18.10
CA LYS A 405 -13.96 10.05 -16.83
C LYS A 405 -14.28 8.91 -15.86
N LEU A 406 -15.38 8.19 -16.09
CA LEU A 406 -15.78 7.04 -15.25
C LEU A 406 -14.98 5.79 -15.63
N VAL A 407 -14.58 5.03 -14.61
CA VAL A 407 -13.96 3.70 -14.70
C VAL A 407 -14.52 2.82 -13.57
N PHE A 408 -14.66 1.52 -13.80
CA PHE A 408 -15.07 0.57 -12.77
C PHE A 408 -13.88 -0.25 -12.21
N ALA A 409 -13.93 -0.55 -10.92
CA ALA A 409 -12.89 -1.28 -10.19
C ALA A 409 -13.41 -2.46 -9.34
N PRO A 410 -14.23 -3.40 -9.88
CA PRO A 410 -14.76 -4.51 -9.09
C PRO A 410 -13.66 -5.37 -8.44
N HIS A 411 -13.92 -5.84 -7.22
CA HIS A 411 -13.03 -6.72 -6.48
C HIS A 411 -13.33 -8.20 -6.76
N PHE A 412 -12.31 -9.05 -6.80
CA PHE A 412 -12.51 -10.50 -6.84
C PHE A 412 -11.30 -11.30 -6.35
N TYR A 413 -11.47 -12.09 -5.28
CA TYR A 413 -10.36 -12.82 -4.68
C TYR A 413 -10.34 -14.32 -5.00
N SER A 414 -9.22 -14.97 -4.70
CA SER A 414 -9.08 -16.42 -4.73
C SER A 414 -9.74 -17.08 -3.51
N PRO A 415 -9.88 -18.43 -3.48
CA PRO A 415 -10.31 -19.16 -2.30
C PRO A 415 -9.46 -18.91 -1.04
N SER A 416 -8.26 -18.33 -1.14
CA SER A 416 -7.40 -18.01 0.00
C SER A 416 -7.99 -16.97 0.94
N VAL A 417 -8.78 -16.02 0.40
CA VAL A 417 -9.50 -15.04 1.22
C VAL A 417 -10.69 -15.73 1.89
N TYR A 418 -11.55 -16.37 1.08
CA TYR A 418 -12.65 -17.19 1.59
C TYR A 418 -12.95 -18.39 0.66
N PRO A 419 -13.10 -19.62 1.19
CA PRO A 419 -13.27 -20.83 0.40
C PRO A 419 -14.73 -21.03 -0.06
N SER A 420 -15.23 -20.11 -0.89
CA SER A 420 -16.54 -20.18 -1.54
C SER A 420 -16.73 -21.49 -2.32
N SER A 421 -17.96 -22.01 -2.28
CA SER A 421 -18.26 -23.35 -2.81
C SER A 421 -18.02 -23.51 -4.32
N TYR A 422 -18.16 -22.43 -5.10
CA TYR A 422 -17.95 -22.45 -6.56
C TYR A 422 -16.50 -22.71 -6.98
N PHE A 423 -15.51 -22.44 -6.12
CA PHE A 423 -14.09 -22.77 -6.38
C PHE A 423 -13.79 -24.28 -6.37
N PHE A 424 -14.68 -25.09 -5.79
CA PHE A 424 -14.41 -26.50 -5.51
C PHE A 424 -15.46 -27.41 -6.15
N LYS A 425 -15.04 -28.63 -6.49
CA LYS A 425 -15.97 -29.68 -6.97
C LYS A 425 -16.94 -30.11 -5.86
N LYS A 426 -16.51 -29.99 -4.60
CA LYS A 426 -17.34 -30.07 -3.40
C LYS A 426 -16.75 -29.17 -2.33
N GLN A 427 -17.62 -28.51 -1.57
CA GLN A 427 -17.28 -27.80 -0.35
C GLN A 427 -18.33 -28.14 0.70
N SER A 428 -17.94 -28.18 1.97
CA SER A 428 -18.86 -28.26 3.10
C SER A 428 -18.23 -27.62 4.33
N SER A 429 -18.99 -26.82 5.08
CA SER A 429 -18.59 -26.21 6.35
C SER A 429 -19.40 -26.76 7.54
N SER A 430 -18.82 -26.70 8.73
CA SER A 430 -19.47 -27.08 10.00
C SER A 430 -18.83 -26.32 11.15
N GLY A 431 -19.36 -25.14 11.48
CA GLY A 431 -18.59 -24.13 12.22
C GLY A 431 -17.37 -23.73 11.40
N ASP A 432 -16.24 -23.50 12.08
CA ASP A 432 -14.98 -23.08 11.44
C ASP A 432 -14.26 -24.21 10.67
N ALA A 433 -14.80 -25.43 10.69
CA ALA A 433 -14.26 -26.53 9.90
C ALA A 433 -14.79 -26.48 8.45
N VAL A 434 -13.94 -26.10 7.50
CA VAL A 434 -14.20 -26.21 6.06
C VAL A 434 -13.50 -27.44 5.48
N SER A 435 -14.23 -28.22 4.68
CA SER A 435 -13.69 -29.35 3.91
C SER A 435 -13.97 -29.14 2.42
N VAL A 436 -12.94 -29.34 1.60
CA VAL A 436 -12.98 -29.11 0.14
C VAL A 436 -12.59 -30.36 -0.64
N THR A 437 -13.06 -30.43 -1.88
CA THR A 437 -12.54 -31.33 -2.92
C THR A 437 -12.30 -30.48 -4.16
N GLU A 438 -11.03 -30.28 -4.51
CA GLU A 438 -10.64 -29.46 -5.66
C GLU A 438 -11.16 -30.04 -6.99
N TYR A 439 -11.37 -29.15 -7.97
CA TYR A 439 -11.36 -29.58 -9.37
C TYR A 439 -9.95 -30.08 -9.70
N PRO A 440 -9.79 -31.28 -10.30
CA PRO A 440 -8.47 -31.86 -10.54
C PRO A 440 -7.61 -30.93 -11.41
N ASN A 441 -6.32 -30.82 -11.12
CA ASN A 441 -5.39 -30.01 -11.93
C ASN A 441 -5.07 -30.73 -13.25
N THR A 442 -6.04 -30.67 -14.17
CA THR A 442 -6.07 -31.32 -15.48
C THR A 442 -6.85 -30.42 -16.44
N THR A 443 -6.71 -30.64 -17.75
CA THR A 443 -7.45 -29.87 -18.76
C THR A 443 -8.96 -29.86 -18.49
N ASP A 444 -9.57 -31.02 -18.25
CA ASP A 444 -11.01 -31.13 -18.00
C ASP A 444 -11.42 -30.46 -16.67
N GLY A 445 -10.59 -30.57 -15.63
CA GLY A 445 -10.86 -29.91 -14.34
C GLY A 445 -10.74 -28.39 -14.42
N ASN A 446 -9.79 -27.88 -15.20
CA ASN A 446 -9.62 -26.45 -15.43
C ASN A 446 -10.76 -25.86 -16.28
N VAL A 447 -11.35 -26.63 -17.20
CA VAL A 447 -12.58 -26.22 -17.91
C VAL A 447 -13.74 -26.03 -16.92
N LEU A 448 -13.94 -26.97 -15.98
CA LEU A 448 -15.01 -26.88 -14.99
C LEU A 448 -14.80 -25.73 -13.98
N LEU A 449 -13.55 -25.48 -13.57
CA LEU A 449 -13.21 -24.35 -12.71
C LEU A 449 -13.38 -23.01 -13.44
N LYS A 450 -12.85 -22.87 -14.67
CA LYS A 450 -13.03 -21.63 -15.46
C LYS A 450 -14.50 -21.34 -15.73
N ALA A 451 -15.29 -22.35 -16.08
CA ALA A 451 -16.73 -22.19 -16.26
C ALA A 451 -17.44 -21.70 -14.97
N ALA A 452 -17.10 -22.28 -13.82
CA ALA A 452 -17.63 -21.82 -12.53
C ALA A 452 -17.26 -20.37 -12.21
N LEU A 453 -16.01 -19.97 -12.43
CA LEU A 453 -15.55 -18.60 -12.24
C LEU A 453 -16.26 -17.64 -13.18
N THR A 454 -16.29 -17.92 -14.48
CA THR A 454 -16.97 -17.10 -15.49
C THR A 454 -18.45 -16.88 -15.14
N SER A 455 -19.19 -17.92 -14.76
CA SER A 455 -20.60 -17.79 -14.36
C SER A 455 -20.82 -16.89 -13.14
N VAL A 456 -19.85 -16.82 -12.22
CA VAL A 456 -19.89 -15.92 -11.06
C VAL A 456 -19.52 -14.50 -11.50
N LEU A 457 -18.37 -14.32 -12.17
CA LEU A 457 -17.85 -13.03 -12.64
C LEU A 457 -18.84 -12.29 -13.55
N ASP A 458 -19.45 -13.00 -14.51
CA ASP A 458 -20.46 -12.45 -15.41
C ASP A 458 -21.67 -11.90 -14.63
N SER A 459 -22.13 -12.66 -13.63
CA SER A 459 -23.26 -12.29 -12.75
C SER A 459 -22.93 -11.17 -11.75
N SER A 460 -21.68 -11.04 -11.31
CA SER A 460 -21.28 -9.96 -10.39
C SER A 460 -21.06 -8.65 -11.13
N PHE A 461 -20.39 -8.68 -12.30
CA PHE A 461 -20.06 -7.47 -13.07
C PHE A 461 -19.80 -7.65 -14.57
N GLY A 462 -19.56 -8.85 -15.11
CA GLY A 462 -19.16 -9.03 -16.52
C GLY A 462 -20.20 -8.58 -17.55
N ASP A 463 -21.49 -8.71 -17.23
CA ASP A 463 -22.57 -8.14 -18.04
C ASP A 463 -22.45 -6.61 -18.11
N ALA A 464 -22.20 -5.94 -16.98
CA ALA A 464 -21.98 -4.50 -16.92
C ALA A 464 -20.73 -4.04 -17.70
N VAL A 465 -19.62 -4.80 -17.64
CA VAL A 465 -18.42 -4.52 -18.45
C VAL A 465 -18.74 -4.54 -19.94
N THR A 466 -19.56 -5.49 -20.38
CA THR A 466 -19.92 -5.69 -21.78
C THR A 466 -20.92 -4.64 -22.28
N GLU A 467 -21.92 -4.31 -21.48
CA GLU A 467 -23.05 -3.47 -21.88
C GLU A 467 -22.84 -1.98 -21.63
N ALA A 468 -22.26 -1.59 -20.50
CA ALA A 468 -22.03 -0.19 -20.18
C ALA A 468 -20.88 0.43 -20.99
N GLY A 469 -19.94 -0.39 -21.48
CA GLY A 469 -18.77 0.05 -22.26
C GLY A 469 -17.79 0.93 -21.49
N VAL A 470 -17.94 1.01 -20.17
CA VAL A 470 -17.06 1.71 -19.23
C VAL A 470 -15.77 0.90 -19.05
N PRO A 471 -14.56 1.49 -19.14
CA PRO A 471 -13.34 0.76 -18.87
C PRO A 471 -13.38 0.17 -17.47
N THR A 472 -12.97 -1.08 -17.33
CA THR A 472 -13.01 -1.80 -16.06
C THR A 472 -11.66 -2.46 -15.80
N PHE A 473 -11.20 -2.48 -14.56
CA PHE A 473 -10.05 -3.25 -14.09
C PHE A 473 -10.37 -3.89 -12.73
N TYR A 474 -9.59 -4.84 -12.23
CA TYR A 474 -9.76 -5.27 -10.83
C TYR A 474 -9.19 -4.23 -9.86
N GLY A 475 -10.02 -3.65 -8.99
CA GLY A 475 -9.56 -2.77 -7.90
C GLY A 475 -8.68 -3.56 -6.93
N GLU A 476 -9.14 -4.75 -6.58
CA GLU A 476 -8.38 -5.78 -5.89
C GLU A 476 -8.66 -7.16 -6.45
N PHE A 477 -7.60 -7.94 -6.60
CA PHE A 477 -7.67 -9.38 -6.79
C PHE A 477 -6.41 -10.01 -6.19
N GLY A 478 -6.50 -11.22 -5.65
CA GLY A 478 -5.35 -11.78 -4.94
C GLY A 478 -5.64 -13.07 -4.21
N GLY A 479 -4.60 -13.57 -3.55
CA GLY A 479 -4.58 -14.89 -2.92
C GLY A 479 -3.17 -15.44 -2.80
N ILE A 480 -3.03 -16.53 -2.04
CA ILE A 480 -1.76 -17.25 -1.93
C ILE A 480 -1.46 -17.90 -3.28
N TYR A 481 -0.26 -17.68 -3.82
CA TYR A 481 0.11 -18.08 -5.17
C TYR A 481 1.34 -19.00 -5.19
N GLY A 482 1.36 -19.91 -6.18
CA GLY A 482 2.54 -20.66 -6.58
C GLY A 482 3.10 -21.54 -5.46
N ALA A 483 4.38 -21.38 -5.14
CA ALA A 483 5.09 -22.23 -4.19
C ALA A 483 4.62 -22.11 -2.72
N ALA A 484 3.86 -21.06 -2.39
CA ALA A 484 3.27 -20.88 -1.06
C ALA A 484 1.88 -21.52 -0.90
N GLU A 485 1.23 -21.88 -2.02
CA GLU A 485 -0.04 -22.58 -1.98
C GLU A 485 0.18 -24.05 -1.60
N LYS A 486 -0.66 -24.54 -0.68
CA LYS A 486 -0.58 -25.91 -0.14
C LYS A 486 -1.66 -26.85 -0.66
N LEU A 487 -2.68 -26.32 -1.35
CA LEU A 487 -3.67 -27.13 -2.06
C LEU A 487 -2.99 -27.94 -3.16
N GLU A 488 -3.21 -29.26 -3.18
CA GLU A 488 -2.54 -30.17 -4.13
C GLU A 488 -2.89 -29.84 -5.59
N GLY A 489 -4.12 -29.38 -5.83
CA GLY A 489 -4.58 -28.94 -7.14
C GLY A 489 -4.15 -27.53 -7.53
N LEU A 490 -3.52 -26.73 -6.65
CA LEU A 490 -3.20 -25.32 -6.88
C LEU A 490 -4.43 -24.50 -7.30
N THR A 491 -5.56 -24.65 -6.60
CA THR A 491 -6.82 -23.95 -6.96
C THR A 491 -6.70 -22.42 -6.84
N SER A 492 -6.07 -21.86 -5.81
CA SER A 492 -5.85 -20.41 -5.67
C SER A 492 -5.03 -19.85 -6.84
N THR A 493 -3.87 -20.46 -7.13
CA THR A 493 -3.03 -20.09 -8.27
C THR A 493 -3.80 -20.14 -9.58
N ARG A 494 -4.55 -21.24 -9.83
CA ARG A 494 -5.38 -21.38 -11.04
C ARG A 494 -6.49 -20.33 -11.11
N VAL A 495 -7.13 -19.99 -10.00
CA VAL A 495 -8.15 -18.93 -9.95
C VAL A 495 -7.51 -17.58 -10.33
N ILE A 496 -6.38 -17.21 -9.73
CA ILE A 496 -5.67 -15.96 -10.04
C ILE A 496 -5.27 -15.91 -11.53
N GLU A 497 -4.76 -17.02 -12.09
CA GLU A 497 -4.46 -17.10 -13.52
C GLU A 497 -5.73 -16.97 -14.40
N MET A 498 -6.85 -17.59 -14.00
CA MET A 498 -8.13 -17.50 -14.71
C MET A 498 -8.78 -16.10 -14.61
N LEU A 499 -8.56 -15.35 -13.52
CA LEU A 499 -8.98 -13.95 -13.40
C LEU A 499 -8.22 -13.05 -14.38
N ILE A 500 -6.91 -13.30 -14.54
CA ILE A 500 -6.07 -12.60 -15.54
C ILE A 500 -6.51 -12.97 -16.97
N GLU A 501 -6.83 -14.25 -17.24
CA GLU A 501 -7.41 -14.66 -18.52
C GLU A 501 -8.76 -13.98 -18.77
N TYR A 502 -9.66 -13.96 -17.78
CA TYR A 502 -10.98 -13.32 -17.89
C TYR A 502 -10.87 -11.82 -18.21
N ALA A 503 -9.97 -11.11 -17.53
CA ALA A 503 -9.70 -9.70 -17.84
C ALA A 503 -9.20 -9.50 -19.28
N ALA A 504 -8.39 -10.42 -19.82
CA ALA A 504 -7.97 -10.36 -21.21
C ALA A 504 -9.11 -10.70 -22.19
N ASP A 505 -9.93 -11.70 -21.87
CA ASP A 505 -11.08 -12.15 -22.66
C ASP A 505 -12.17 -11.06 -22.74
N MET A 506 -12.38 -10.30 -21.64
CA MET A 506 -13.34 -9.19 -21.53
C MET A 506 -12.76 -7.80 -21.92
N ASN A 507 -11.51 -7.73 -22.40
CA ASN A 507 -10.82 -6.47 -22.75
C ASN A 507 -10.77 -5.44 -21.57
N MET A 508 -10.66 -5.94 -20.34
CA MET A 508 -10.42 -5.11 -19.14
C MET A 508 -9.02 -4.47 -19.17
N THR A 509 -8.84 -3.40 -18.39
CA THR A 509 -7.62 -2.58 -18.31
C THR A 509 -6.58 -3.15 -17.33
N GLY A 510 -6.61 -4.46 -17.08
CA GLY A 510 -5.75 -5.15 -16.11
C GLY A 510 -6.33 -5.13 -14.69
N GLY A 511 -5.50 -4.86 -13.69
CA GLY A 511 -5.95 -4.76 -12.30
C GLY A 511 -4.80 -4.57 -11.31
N PHE A 512 -5.14 -4.42 -10.03
CA PHE A 512 -4.19 -4.26 -8.92
C PHE A 512 -4.24 -5.47 -8.00
N ALA A 513 -3.11 -6.16 -7.84
CA ALA A 513 -3.03 -7.31 -6.96
C ALA A 513 -3.03 -6.89 -5.48
N TRP A 514 -3.80 -7.56 -4.61
CA TRP A 514 -3.64 -7.46 -3.16
C TRP A 514 -2.63 -8.51 -2.68
N ALA A 515 -1.49 -8.15 -2.08
CA ALA A 515 -0.89 -6.82 -1.94
C ALA A 515 0.64 -6.92 -2.06
N ILE A 516 1.32 -5.76 -2.06
CA ILE A 516 2.79 -5.71 -1.93
C ILE A 516 3.23 -6.19 -0.53
N ASN A 517 2.41 -5.87 0.48
CA ASN A 517 2.54 -6.14 1.91
C ASN A 517 2.71 -7.65 2.20
N PRO A 518 3.81 -8.09 2.87
CA PRO A 518 3.99 -9.48 3.28
C PRO A 518 3.02 -9.93 4.39
N ASP A 519 2.38 -8.97 5.03
CA ASP A 519 1.40 -9.02 6.12
C ASP A 519 -0.06 -9.03 5.62
N GLY A 520 -0.29 -9.41 4.36
CA GLY A 520 -1.63 -9.66 3.83
C GLY A 520 -2.24 -10.95 4.40
N ALA A 521 -3.35 -10.82 5.13
CA ALA A 521 -3.99 -11.91 5.87
C ALA A 521 -5.00 -12.72 5.04
N TYR A 522 -4.71 -14.01 4.84
CA TYR A 522 -5.57 -14.97 4.14
C TYR A 522 -6.14 -16.02 5.10
N LYS A 523 -7.47 -16.22 5.12
CA LYS A 523 -8.13 -17.14 6.06
C LYS A 523 -8.19 -18.60 5.57
N PHE A 524 -7.69 -18.91 4.37
CA PHE A 524 -7.68 -20.27 3.81
C PHE A 524 -6.42 -20.62 3.01
N ASN A 525 -5.94 -21.86 3.14
CA ASN A 525 -4.94 -22.46 2.26
C ASN A 525 -5.20 -23.98 2.15
N ASP A 526 -4.60 -24.79 3.02
CA ASP A 526 -4.89 -26.23 3.20
C ASP A 526 -6.01 -26.50 4.22
N GLU A 527 -6.27 -25.54 5.10
CA GLU A 527 -7.31 -25.55 6.13
C GLU A 527 -7.96 -24.15 6.21
N TYR A 528 -9.04 -23.96 6.98
CA TYR A 528 -9.63 -22.64 7.25
C TYR A 528 -9.19 -22.17 8.64
N LYS A 529 -8.65 -20.95 8.73
CA LYS A 529 -8.10 -20.35 9.94
C LYS A 529 -8.48 -18.87 10.01
N PRO A 530 -9.63 -18.55 10.62
CA PRO A 530 -10.03 -17.16 10.79
C PRO A 530 -9.20 -16.42 11.85
N ASP A 531 -8.71 -17.15 12.87
CA ASP A 531 -7.98 -16.60 14.02
C ASP A 531 -6.44 -16.66 13.90
N ASP A 532 -5.92 -17.35 12.89
CA ASP A 532 -4.48 -17.59 12.63
C ASP A 532 -4.23 -17.58 11.10
N PRO A 533 -4.51 -16.47 10.40
CA PRO A 533 -4.47 -16.41 8.95
C PRO A 533 -3.04 -16.59 8.40
N TRP A 534 -2.94 -17.07 7.17
CA TRP A 534 -1.68 -17.09 6.44
C TRP A 534 -1.30 -15.68 6.01
N GLN A 535 -0.07 -15.29 6.30
CA GLN A 535 0.52 -14.04 5.86
C GLN A 535 1.20 -14.23 4.50
N TYR A 536 0.81 -13.45 3.50
CA TYR A 536 1.35 -13.52 2.14
C TYR A 536 1.21 -12.20 1.37
N GLY A 537 2.14 -11.95 0.45
CA GLY A 537 2.08 -10.84 -0.50
C GLY A 537 3.21 -10.90 -1.52
N LEU A 538 3.52 -9.78 -2.16
CA LEU A 538 4.66 -9.72 -3.08
C LEU A 538 5.98 -9.89 -2.33
N TYR A 539 6.20 -9.13 -1.25
CA TYR A 539 7.33 -9.37 -0.35
C TYR A 539 7.13 -10.68 0.44
N SER A 540 8.23 -11.38 0.74
CA SER A 540 8.18 -12.68 1.41
C SER A 540 7.95 -12.60 2.92
N ASP A 541 8.39 -11.50 3.55
CA ASP A 541 8.41 -11.34 4.99
C ASP A 541 8.69 -9.88 5.40
N SER A 542 8.59 -9.61 6.71
CA SER A 542 8.69 -8.29 7.33
C SER A 542 10.06 -7.60 7.23
N SER A 543 11.09 -8.22 6.64
CA SER A 543 12.34 -7.55 6.26
C SER A 543 12.22 -6.63 5.06
N TRP A 544 11.27 -6.89 4.15
CA TRP A 544 11.14 -6.20 2.86
C TRP A 544 12.42 -6.28 1.99
N ASP A 545 13.17 -7.38 2.09
CA ASP A 545 14.40 -7.65 1.33
C ASP A 545 14.22 -8.63 0.15
N ALA A 546 13.16 -9.46 0.14
CA ALA A 546 12.95 -10.51 -0.87
C ALA A 546 11.48 -10.65 -1.32
N TYR A 547 11.28 -11.30 -2.48
CA TYR A 547 9.98 -11.41 -3.16
C TYR A 547 9.56 -12.86 -3.44
N ASN A 548 8.25 -13.07 -3.45
CA ASN A 548 7.59 -14.20 -4.13
C ASN A 548 7.67 -13.99 -5.65
N THR A 549 8.84 -14.33 -6.21
CA THR A 549 9.16 -14.07 -7.65
C THR A 549 8.27 -14.82 -8.64
N ASP A 550 7.67 -15.93 -8.22
CA ASP A 550 6.68 -16.66 -9.00
C ASP A 550 5.34 -15.91 -9.08
N PHE A 551 4.88 -15.29 -7.98
CA PHE A 551 3.73 -14.40 -7.97
C PHE A 551 3.98 -13.14 -8.83
N ALA A 552 5.14 -12.49 -8.68
CA ALA A 552 5.56 -11.38 -9.53
C ALA A 552 5.51 -11.75 -11.03
N THR A 553 6.07 -12.92 -11.39
CA THR A 553 6.07 -13.43 -12.77
C THR A 553 4.66 -13.80 -13.25
N GLY A 554 3.79 -14.31 -12.37
CA GLY A 554 2.39 -14.60 -12.63
C GLY A 554 1.61 -13.34 -13.02
N LEU A 555 1.75 -12.27 -12.23
CA LEU A 555 1.05 -10.99 -12.45
C LEU A 555 1.46 -10.29 -13.76
N GLN A 556 2.70 -10.48 -14.24
CA GLN A 556 3.11 -9.97 -15.57
C GLN A 556 2.25 -10.49 -16.74
N LYS A 557 1.46 -11.56 -16.55
CA LYS A 557 0.49 -12.05 -17.55
C LYS A 557 -0.65 -11.04 -17.85
N LEU A 558 -0.88 -10.06 -16.97
CA LEU A 558 -1.75 -8.89 -17.21
C LEU A 558 -1.28 -8.04 -18.41
N LYS A 559 0.02 -8.11 -18.75
CA LYS A 559 0.63 -7.36 -19.88
C LYS A 559 0.37 -5.85 -19.79
N GLY A 560 0.59 -5.27 -18.61
CA GLY A 560 0.54 -3.84 -18.39
C GLY A 560 1.36 -3.04 -19.41
N SER A 561 0.99 -1.78 -19.64
CA SER A 561 1.53 -0.91 -20.71
C SER A 561 3.02 -0.53 -20.54
N GLY A 562 3.72 -1.07 -19.55
CA GLY A 562 5.06 -0.66 -19.14
C GLY A 562 5.04 0.70 -18.44
N SER A 563 6.21 1.34 -18.37
CA SER A 563 6.42 2.63 -17.69
C SER A 563 5.35 3.66 -18.00
N PHE A 564 4.81 4.27 -16.95
CA PHE A 564 3.73 5.23 -17.02
C PHE A 564 4.09 6.46 -17.89
N PRO A 565 3.16 7.01 -18.68
CA PRO A 565 3.46 8.13 -19.58
C PRO A 565 3.99 9.36 -18.85
N CYS A 566 5.14 9.87 -19.30
CA CYS A 566 5.73 11.12 -18.87
C CYS A 566 5.90 12.01 -20.10
N PHE A 567 5.00 12.97 -20.28
CA PHE A 567 5.01 13.87 -21.44
C PHE A 567 5.90 15.10 -21.19
N SER A 568 6.52 15.62 -22.25
CA SER A 568 7.45 16.75 -22.17
C SER A 568 6.72 18.08 -21.98
N LYS A 569 7.18 18.89 -21.02
CA LYS A 569 6.61 20.22 -20.79
C LYS A 569 7.04 21.20 -21.88
N THR A 570 6.07 21.79 -22.57
CA THR A 570 6.33 22.84 -23.57
C THR A 570 6.42 24.20 -22.88
N THR A 571 7.63 24.72 -22.67
CA THR A 571 7.81 26.06 -22.09
C THR A 571 7.99 27.10 -23.20
N THR A 572 6.97 27.94 -23.42
CA THR A 572 7.07 29.07 -24.36
C THR A 572 7.74 30.26 -23.69
N THR A 573 9.07 30.35 -23.81
CA THR A 573 9.83 31.53 -23.37
C THR A 573 9.58 32.70 -24.32
N THR A 574 8.91 33.75 -23.84
CA THR A 574 8.75 35.00 -24.60
C THR A 574 9.88 35.97 -24.24
N ASP A 575 10.99 35.91 -24.98
CA ASP A 575 12.09 36.86 -24.81
C ASP A 575 11.69 38.25 -25.32
N THR A 576 11.14 39.09 -24.44
CA THR A 576 11.07 40.55 -24.66
C THR A 576 12.45 41.17 -24.54
N SER A 577 13.34 40.83 -25.46
CA SER A 577 14.53 41.63 -25.75
C SER A 577 14.08 42.96 -26.39
N GLY A 578 14.55 44.08 -25.85
CA GLY A 578 14.06 45.41 -26.18
C GLY A 578 14.51 45.93 -27.54
N SER A 579 14.08 45.32 -28.65
CA SER A 579 14.11 45.92 -29.99
C SER A 579 13.22 45.18 -31.00
N GLY A 580 11.94 45.56 -31.07
CA GLY A 580 11.14 45.58 -32.31
C GLY A 580 10.82 44.28 -33.06
N SER A 581 11.19 43.08 -32.58
CA SER A 581 10.85 41.81 -33.25
C SER A 581 10.59 40.68 -32.26
N SER A 582 9.33 40.25 -32.16
CA SER A 582 8.91 39.10 -31.36
C SER A 582 9.22 37.80 -32.09
N THR A 583 10.33 37.14 -31.76
CA THR A 583 10.57 35.73 -32.13
C THR A 583 10.10 34.82 -31.02
N VAL A 584 9.09 33.98 -31.30
CA VAL A 584 8.65 32.93 -30.39
C VAL A 584 9.57 31.72 -30.56
N SER A 585 10.34 31.39 -29.53
CA SER A 585 11.12 30.16 -29.44
C SER A 585 10.39 29.15 -28.55
N VAL A 586 10.02 28.01 -29.12
CA VAL A 586 9.49 26.86 -28.39
C VAL A 586 10.67 25.95 -28.05
N SER A 587 10.88 25.65 -26.77
CA SER A 587 11.89 24.69 -26.32
C SER A 587 11.22 23.47 -25.69
N PHE A 588 11.60 22.28 -26.15
CA PHE A 588 11.13 21.01 -25.62
C PHE A 588 12.15 20.47 -24.62
N ASP A 589 11.78 20.37 -23.34
CA ASP A 589 12.65 19.73 -22.37
C ASP A 589 12.62 18.21 -22.57
N SER A 590 13.71 17.66 -23.08
CA SER A 590 13.75 16.32 -23.68
C SER A 590 14.32 15.30 -22.70
N ALA A 591 13.44 14.59 -22.00
CA ALA A 591 13.80 13.43 -21.18
C ALA A 591 14.20 12.22 -22.07
N SER A 592 15.35 12.31 -22.73
CA SER A 592 15.87 11.23 -23.58
C SER A 592 16.56 10.15 -22.75
N GLY A 593 16.08 8.91 -22.87
CA GLY A 593 16.67 7.74 -22.21
C GLY A 593 18.10 7.47 -22.67
N SER A 594 18.97 7.13 -21.73
CA SER A 594 20.39 6.84 -22.00
C SER A 594 20.54 5.46 -22.64
N SER A 595 20.77 5.42 -23.95
CA SER A 595 21.10 4.19 -24.68
C SER A 595 22.59 3.86 -24.54
N ALA A 596 22.92 2.59 -24.31
CA ALA A 596 24.22 2.15 -23.79
C ALA A 596 25.44 2.52 -24.66
N THR A 597 26.42 3.20 -24.07
CA THR A 597 27.69 3.54 -24.72
C THR A 597 28.64 2.35 -24.76
N THR A 598 28.73 1.66 -25.90
CA THR A 598 29.79 0.66 -26.13
C THR A 598 31.17 1.32 -26.22
N LYS A 599 32.10 0.79 -25.42
CA LYS A 599 33.49 1.25 -25.23
C LYS A 599 34.32 1.23 -26.53
N ALA A 600 34.69 2.41 -27.04
CA ALA A 600 35.61 2.54 -28.17
C ALA A 600 37.07 2.49 -27.71
N THR A 601 37.84 1.54 -28.25
CA THR A 601 39.29 1.42 -27.98
C THR A 601 40.10 2.30 -28.95
N THR A 602 41.15 2.94 -28.42
CA THR A 602 42.09 3.86 -29.08
C THR A 602 42.54 3.45 -30.50
N SER A 603 42.46 4.39 -31.45
CA SER A 603 43.16 4.32 -32.73
C SER A 603 44.42 5.18 -32.72
N THR A 604 45.56 4.61 -33.12
CA THR A 604 46.79 5.36 -33.45
C THR A 604 46.99 5.37 -34.97
N ALA A 605 47.54 6.47 -35.51
CA ALA A 605 47.75 6.72 -36.95
C ALA A 605 48.62 5.62 -37.63
N ALA A 606 48.63 5.41 -38.95
CA ALA A 606 48.78 6.41 -40.01
C ALA A 606 48.66 5.84 -41.44
N SER A 607 48.48 6.76 -42.41
CA SER A 607 48.89 6.69 -43.83
C SER A 607 48.33 5.60 -44.76
N GLY A 608 47.92 6.01 -45.97
CA GLY A 608 47.63 5.09 -47.08
C GLY A 608 46.77 5.72 -48.18
N SER A 609 47.41 6.33 -49.18
CA SER A 609 46.72 6.89 -50.35
C SER A 609 46.62 5.87 -51.49
N ALA A 610 45.67 6.12 -52.39
CA ALA A 610 45.63 5.75 -53.81
C ALA A 610 44.91 4.46 -54.27
N ALA A 611 43.87 4.73 -55.09
CA ALA A 611 43.68 4.20 -56.44
C ALA A 611 43.14 2.76 -56.68
N ALA A 612 41.83 2.75 -56.96
CA ALA A 612 41.28 2.48 -58.31
C ALA A 612 40.80 1.06 -58.72
N THR A 613 39.63 1.10 -59.37
CA THR A 613 39.20 0.38 -60.59
C THR A 613 38.13 -0.73 -60.45
N THR A 614 37.15 -0.63 -61.37
CA THR A 614 36.32 -1.69 -61.99
C THR A 614 35.13 -2.29 -61.22
N THR A 615 33.95 -1.72 -61.51
CA THR A 615 32.87 -2.37 -62.30
C THR A 615 32.41 -3.78 -61.92
N THR A 616 31.13 -3.94 -61.60
CA THR A 616 30.18 -4.78 -62.39
C THR A 616 28.74 -4.26 -62.21
N THR A 617 27.97 -4.25 -63.29
CA THR A 617 26.58 -3.75 -63.37
C THR A 617 25.61 -4.90 -63.62
N THR A 618 24.43 -4.90 -62.99
CA THR A 618 23.18 -5.54 -63.49
C THR A 618 21.99 -5.02 -62.65
N THR A 619 21.20 -4.04 -63.14
CA THR A 619 19.85 -4.21 -63.75
C THR A 619 18.90 -5.13 -62.94
N SER A 620 17.85 -4.63 -62.28
CA SER A 620 16.55 -4.17 -62.85
C SER A 620 15.80 -5.30 -63.60
N THR A 621 14.48 -5.50 -63.48
CA THR A 621 13.40 -4.49 -63.54
C THR A 621 12.05 -5.04 -62.99
N ALA A 622 11.18 -4.14 -62.53
CA ALA A 622 9.71 -3.98 -62.72
C ALA A 622 8.86 -5.09 -63.44
N ALA A 623 7.52 -5.13 -63.40
CA ALA A 623 6.41 -4.63 -62.54
C ALA A 623 5.05 -4.99 -63.24
N SER A 624 3.90 -4.60 -62.66
CA SER A 624 2.55 -4.49 -63.32
C SER A 624 1.76 -5.81 -63.56
N THR A 625 0.40 -5.91 -63.62
CA THR A 625 -0.77 -5.16 -63.05
C THR A 625 -2.09 -5.93 -63.37
N ALA A 626 -3.19 -5.63 -62.64
CA ALA A 626 -4.62 -5.74 -63.06
C ALA A 626 -5.26 -7.14 -63.27
N ALA A 627 -6.56 -7.44 -63.07
CA ALA A 627 -7.78 -6.83 -62.51
C ALA A 627 -8.96 -7.83 -62.70
N SER A 628 -10.12 -7.57 -62.08
CA SER A 628 -11.46 -8.23 -62.26
C SER A 628 -11.60 -9.71 -61.82
N GLY A 629 -12.77 -10.22 -61.39
CA GLY A 629 -14.07 -9.59 -61.10
C GLY A 629 -15.23 -10.61 -60.99
N THR A 630 -16.42 -10.14 -60.57
CA THR A 630 -17.78 -10.75 -60.64
C THR A 630 -18.26 -11.85 -59.66
N ALA A 631 -19.37 -11.51 -59.00
CA ALA A 631 -20.64 -12.24 -58.88
C ALA A 631 -20.90 -13.19 -57.68
N ALA A 632 -22.12 -13.07 -57.15
CA ALA A 632 -22.68 -13.81 -56.04
C ALA A 632 -23.92 -14.62 -56.48
N THR A 633 -24.32 -15.60 -55.68
CA THR A 633 -25.70 -16.12 -55.68
C THR A 633 -26.08 -16.65 -54.30
N ALA A 634 -27.32 -16.40 -53.89
CA ALA A 634 -27.92 -16.96 -52.68
C ALA A 634 -28.98 -18.01 -53.05
N THR A 635 -29.26 -18.95 -52.14
CA THR A 635 -30.48 -19.76 -52.14
C THR A 635 -30.85 -20.14 -50.71
N ALA A 636 -32.14 -20.22 -50.42
CA ALA A 636 -32.70 -20.39 -49.09
C ALA A 636 -33.02 -21.85 -48.74
N ALA A 637 -33.04 -22.12 -47.44
CA ALA A 637 -33.95 -23.06 -46.76
C ALA A 637 -34.09 -22.60 -45.29
#